data_AF-A0A7G3G7Y3-F1
#
_entry.id   AF-A0A7G3G7Y3-F1
#
_cell.length_a   1.000
_cell.length_b   1.000
_cell.length_c   1.000
_cell.angle_alpha   90.00
_cell.angle_beta   90.00
_cell.angle_gamma   90.00
#
_symmetry.space_group_name_H-M   'P 1'
#
loop_
_entity.id
_entity.type
_entity.pdbx_description
1 polymer ?
#
loop_
_entity_poly.entity_id
_entity_poly.type
_entity_poly.pdbx_seq_one_letter_code
_entity_poly.pdbx_strand_id
1 'polypeptide(L)'
;MGGSGLICLLALMIFTPDFIKNADQNTTIIVFTQGLLSFFFLIYRSFTGESVLSRQHAREKCFLIFLLSIVSIYGFGVVSITSALSPLVYDAILYQFDGSLGFSASAILSSLVQDYPLFLNWVIKPIYLMLPLGMGLQYVQQMQSKEPAKIYLLLFWFSSMFIVCLFSYLLLPATGPKYIFGNLFPNNMPTLTDIMDVPLVNPATYPRNAFPSMHFGWAFAMWLNAMLMKGKLQTKFFLVITILTALATLSLGEHYLIDLIVAVPFTYALQGIFLRGLPLNHTARWQCILVGTALWLAWVVALRIGIEVFIGLPWLSWSAVLFSLVFSTVYYRKMAKAQEEWFNSPAAIEISVKADKINSNLKPVYFMFILSGFSGLIYEVVFSKELALIFGSSSIATYTVLATYMGGMTLGAALGGMFNPKRPLMAYIACEMLIGVYCIITPFLFKFIQEIYLHLATGLPPDASVLIFYRLALGCILLLPPTLLMGATMPLLLAYCREKRGQINMAVANLYAANTIGAALGALLAGYYILPAMGITLSTAIAAAINFAVAFMALQIFKKNNGPIEQEIDFGIQRAPISSYAGVEALIVLFLGGMITLALEVKYMFLLAVVAGNSTYAFSLMLFTFLLGLAAGSILIKPWIKQHNLLAILEFSLAAVILLGIFNWESMPAYFASFANYPSAKEFGAREFIRGLVCFCAMFPPALIIGAIYPVAMAQVASAFPKNPVRALGLANALNTSGNIIGVLCASFIMLPAFGVLYSIQILAAVAFMLGLMLCLKRRVHFINIALMVLVLGIFYIQPKSFDYSALASGANVYFAPQNEGKVIDYAESIDGGLTTVIFNKEHSVKILLTNGKFQGNNALKGEMQAQTGFALAPLLHTDARERALVIGYGTGATSRVLNETGFKNLDIVDLSSDIVRLANQHFFTINQRVTEKKGIATYITDGRNYLLLTDKSYDLIGLEITSIWFAGAASLYNQEFYALAKRKLKLDGVLQQWVQLHHTKLNDLLSVLASVRSEFKYVWLYEIGGQGIIVATNDYDRRPEQRYADLISNTSGLKEVLKIYDRPVNELLQKILLEPESLDRFLLKVSSGDPEAWVSTDDNLYLEYETPKGNVLDGAKSLASNLEMIKKFSAK
;
A
#
# COMPACT_ATOMS: atom_id res chain seq x y z
N MET A 1 4.47 -22.57 -39.56
CA MET A 1 4.16 -21.13 -39.49
C MET A 1 4.22 -20.53 -38.08
N GLY A 2 3.78 -21.20 -37.00
CA GLY A 2 3.79 -20.58 -35.66
C GLY A 2 5.16 -20.34 -35.00
N GLY A 3 6.23 -21.06 -35.38
CA GLY A 3 7.57 -20.88 -34.80
C GLY A 3 8.36 -19.72 -35.41
N SER A 4 8.20 -19.47 -36.72
CA SER A 4 8.90 -18.42 -37.45
C SER A 4 8.43 -17.02 -37.05
N GLY A 5 7.12 -16.83 -36.85
CA GLY A 5 6.56 -15.55 -36.43
C GLY A 5 6.93 -15.12 -35.00
N LEU A 6 7.14 -16.08 -34.09
CA LEU A 6 7.60 -15.82 -32.72
C LEU A 6 9.10 -15.47 -32.68
N ILE A 7 9.91 -16.09 -33.54
CA ILE A 7 11.32 -15.73 -33.73
C ILE A 7 11.43 -14.30 -34.27
N CYS A 8 10.57 -13.91 -35.20
CA CYS A 8 10.46 -12.52 -35.67
C CYS A 8 10.05 -11.55 -34.56
N LEU A 9 9.07 -11.91 -33.73
CA LEU A 9 8.63 -11.10 -32.58
C LEU A 9 9.73 -10.95 -31.52
N LEU A 10 10.47 -12.02 -31.22
CA LEU A 10 11.63 -12.00 -30.33
C LEU A 10 12.82 -11.26 -30.94
N ALA A 11 13.02 -11.33 -32.26
CA ALA A 11 14.03 -10.57 -32.99
C ALA A 11 13.79 -9.06 -32.91
N LEU A 12 12.53 -8.62 -32.98
CA LEU A 12 12.15 -7.22 -32.74
C LEU A 12 12.48 -6.73 -31.32
N MET A 13 12.38 -7.62 -30.33
CA MET A 13 12.67 -7.30 -28.93
C MET A 13 14.17 -7.18 -28.65
N ILE A 14 15.04 -7.67 -29.55
CA ILE A 14 16.50 -7.70 -29.42
C ILE A 14 17.15 -6.41 -29.97
N PHE A 15 16.46 -5.67 -30.83
CA PHE A 15 17.01 -4.47 -31.44
C PHE A 15 16.94 -3.27 -30.48
N THR A 16 18.10 -2.76 -30.08
CA THR A 16 18.26 -1.56 -29.24
C THR A 16 17.61 -0.34 -29.89
N PRO A 17 17.31 0.75 -29.13
CA PRO A 17 16.89 2.02 -29.71
C PRO A 17 17.85 2.52 -30.81
N ASP A 18 19.15 2.19 -30.69
CA ASP A 18 20.17 2.53 -31.69
C ASP A 18 20.11 1.65 -32.96
N PHE A 19 19.65 0.40 -32.87
CA PHE A 19 19.36 -0.39 -34.06
C PHE A 19 18.04 0.06 -34.70
N ILE A 20 17.01 0.43 -33.93
CA ILE A 20 15.77 1.00 -34.47
C ILE A 20 16.02 2.37 -35.12
N LYS A 21 17.00 3.14 -34.64
CA LYS A 21 17.47 4.37 -35.29
C LYS A 21 18.21 4.14 -36.61
N ASN A 22 18.88 3.01 -36.78
CA ASN A 22 19.77 2.72 -37.92
C ASN A 22 19.22 1.65 -38.89
N ALA A 23 18.18 0.92 -38.52
CA ALA A 23 17.50 -0.03 -39.38
C ALA A 23 16.49 0.68 -40.28
N ASP A 24 16.47 0.34 -41.56
CA ASP A 24 15.48 0.87 -42.51
C ASP A 24 14.06 0.60 -41.98
N GLN A 25 13.23 1.63 -41.99
CA GLN A 25 11.88 1.70 -41.40
C GLN A 25 11.00 0.52 -41.88
N ASN A 26 11.23 0.07 -43.12
CA ASN A 26 10.59 -1.06 -43.76
C ASN A 26 10.84 -2.40 -43.04
N THR A 27 12.06 -2.63 -42.54
CA THR A 27 12.44 -3.89 -41.89
C THR A 27 11.71 -4.03 -40.54
N THR A 28 11.66 -2.96 -39.76
CA THR A 28 10.95 -2.91 -38.48
C THR A 28 9.44 -3.14 -38.66
N ILE A 29 8.85 -2.53 -39.70
CA ILE A 29 7.42 -2.69 -40.03
C ILE A 29 7.09 -4.14 -40.45
N ILE A 30 7.91 -4.77 -41.29
CA ILE A 30 7.68 -6.14 -41.78
C ILE A 30 7.71 -7.14 -40.61
N VAL A 31 8.71 -7.05 -39.74
CA VAL A 31 8.85 -7.96 -38.59
C VAL A 31 7.71 -7.72 -37.58
N PHE A 32 7.24 -6.47 -37.42
CA PHE A 32 6.15 -6.12 -36.48
C PHE A 32 4.81 -6.64 -36.97
N THR A 33 4.57 -6.50 -38.28
CA THR A 33 3.38 -7.01 -38.95
C THR A 33 3.31 -8.54 -38.88
N GLN A 34 4.44 -9.24 -39.08
CA GLN A 34 4.49 -10.71 -38.92
C GLN A 34 4.24 -11.17 -37.48
N GLY A 35 4.73 -10.41 -36.49
CA GLY A 35 4.47 -10.67 -35.07
C GLY A 35 2.98 -10.52 -34.71
N LEU A 36 2.35 -9.43 -35.14
CA LEU A 36 0.92 -9.17 -34.96
C LEU A 36 0.05 -10.23 -35.66
N LEU A 37 0.35 -10.57 -36.92
CA LEU A 37 -0.38 -11.61 -37.65
C LEU A 37 -0.30 -12.97 -36.96
N SER A 38 0.86 -13.31 -36.37
CA SER A 38 1.04 -14.55 -35.61
C SER A 38 0.26 -14.54 -34.29
N PHE A 39 0.17 -13.38 -33.63
CA PHE A 39 -0.66 -13.18 -32.43
C PHE A 39 -2.15 -13.30 -32.75
N PHE A 40 -2.64 -12.64 -33.80
CA PHE A 40 -4.03 -12.76 -34.25
C PHE A 40 -4.39 -14.18 -34.69
N PHE A 41 -3.48 -14.90 -35.34
CA PHE A 41 -3.67 -16.30 -35.70
C PHE A 41 -3.79 -17.21 -34.46
N LEU A 42 -3.02 -16.95 -33.41
CA LEU A 42 -3.13 -17.67 -32.13
C LEU A 42 -4.43 -17.33 -31.41
N ILE A 43 -4.87 -16.06 -31.42
CA ILE A 43 -6.19 -15.65 -30.90
C ILE A 43 -7.28 -16.39 -31.64
N TYR A 44 -7.24 -16.41 -32.97
CA TYR A 44 -8.18 -17.15 -33.80
C TYR A 44 -8.23 -18.63 -33.41
N ARG A 45 -7.08 -19.33 -33.33
CA ARG A 45 -7.02 -20.73 -32.88
C ARG A 45 -7.47 -20.95 -31.44
N SER A 46 -7.39 -19.94 -30.57
CA SER A 46 -7.88 -19.99 -29.20
C SER A 46 -9.42 -20.12 -29.12
N PHE A 47 -10.11 -19.74 -30.20
CA PHE A 47 -11.55 -19.90 -30.38
C PHE A 47 -11.90 -21.06 -31.32
N THR A 48 -11.13 -21.27 -32.39
CA THR A 48 -11.47 -22.20 -33.49
C THR A 48 -10.77 -23.55 -33.45
N GLY A 49 -9.86 -23.78 -32.50
CA GLY A 49 -9.14 -25.05 -32.38
C GLY A 49 -10.07 -26.26 -32.25
N GLU A 50 -9.78 -27.32 -33.01
CA GLU A 50 -10.60 -28.53 -33.12
C GLU A 50 -10.72 -29.33 -31.81
N SER A 51 -9.79 -29.16 -30.87
CA SER A 51 -9.80 -29.84 -29.57
C SER A 51 -9.73 -28.85 -28.41
N VAL A 52 -10.28 -29.25 -27.24
CA VAL A 52 -10.21 -28.44 -26.01
C VAL A 52 -8.76 -28.16 -25.64
N LEU A 53 -7.88 -29.17 -25.79
CA LEU A 53 -6.45 -29.04 -25.58
C LEU A 53 -5.82 -28.04 -26.54
N SER A 54 -6.18 -28.04 -27.84
CA SER A 54 -5.59 -27.12 -28.81
C SER A 54 -6.02 -25.67 -28.56
N ARG A 55 -7.28 -25.44 -28.16
CA ARG A 55 -7.77 -24.12 -27.74
C ARG A 55 -7.12 -23.64 -26.45
N GLN A 56 -6.96 -24.51 -25.45
CA GLN A 56 -6.29 -24.17 -24.20
C GLN A 56 -4.81 -23.82 -24.43
N HIS A 57 -4.10 -24.63 -25.22
CA HIS A 57 -2.72 -24.35 -25.61
C HIS A 57 -2.59 -23.03 -26.36
N ALA A 58 -3.54 -22.71 -27.24
CA ALA A 58 -3.56 -21.43 -27.95
C ALA A 58 -3.86 -20.25 -27.00
N ARG A 59 -4.77 -20.39 -26.04
CA ARG A 59 -5.05 -19.35 -25.01
C ARG A 59 -3.86 -19.08 -24.11
N GLU A 60 -3.22 -20.14 -23.61
CA GLU A 60 -2.00 -20.03 -22.79
C GLU A 60 -0.89 -19.31 -23.57
N LYS A 61 -0.70 -19.65 -24.85
CA LYS A 61 0.28 -19.00 -25.72
C LYS A 61 -0.07 -17.55 -26.04
N CYS A 62 -1.33 -17.21 -26.30
CA CYS A 62 -1.76 -15.82 -26.48
C CYS A 62 -1.51 -14.97 -25.24
N PHE A 63 -1.90 -15.47 -24.06
CA PHE A 63 -1.69 -14.76 -22.80
C PHE A 63 -0.20 -14.52 -22.54
N LEU A 64 0.65 -15.53 -22.77
CA LEU A 64 2.10 -15.41 -22.59
C LEU A 64 2.75 -14.49 -23.63
N ILE A 65 2.29 -14.48 -24.89
CA ILE A 65 2.78 -13.54 -25.90
C ILE A 65 2.33 -12.12 -25.58
N PHE A 66 1.09 -11.91 -25.15
CA PHE A 66 0.60 -10.61 -24.70
C PHE A 66 1.43 -10.09 -23.52
N LEU A 67 1.68 -10.96 -22.53
CA LEU A 67 2.51 -10.68 -21.37
C LEU A 67 3.96 -10.31 -21.79
N LEU A 68 4.56 -11.08 -22.71
CA LEU A 68 5.89 -10.81 -23.27
C LEU A 68 5.94 -9.51 -24.10
N SER A 69 4.87 -9.19 -24.84
CA SER A 69 4.78 -7.94 -25.62
C SER A 69 4.67 -6.71 -24.71
N ILE A 70 3.87 -6.77 -23.64
CA ILE A 70 3.87 -5.74 -22.58
C ILE A 70 5.28 -5.63 -21.99
N VAL A 71 5.88 -6.76 -21.67
CA VAL A 71 7.24 -6.86 -21.13
C VAL A 71 8.28 -6.24 -22.04
N SER A 72 8.17 -6.32 -23.36
CA SER A 72 9.16 -5.72 -24.26
C SER A 72 8.92 -4.24 -24.53
N ILE A 73 7.66 -3.80 -24.44
CA ILE A 73 7.33 -2.36 -24.41
C ILE A 73 7.90 -1.72 -23.12
N TYR A 74 8.00 -2.48 -22.02
CA TYR A 74 8.42 -1.99 -20.70
C TYR A 74 9.66 -2.69 -20.11
N GLY A 75 10.49 -3.38 -20.91
CA GLY A 75 11.52 -4.32 -20.42
C GLY A 75 12.73 -3.63 -19.78
N PHE A 76 13.02 -2.42 -20.24
CA PHE A 76 13.91 -1.48 -19.55
C PHE A 76 13.36 -1.04 -18.18
N GLY A 77 12.06 -1.21 -17.95
CA GLY A 77 11.35 -0.80 -16.76
C GLY A 77 11.83 -1.46 -15.46
N VAL A 78 12.16 -2.76 -15.43
CA VAL A 78 12.56 -3.42 -14.15
C VAL A 78 13.87 -2.84 -13.62
N VAL A 79 14.86 -2.67 -14.50
CA VAL A 79 16.14 -2.06 -14.15
C VAL A 79 15.95 -0.58 -13.80
N SER A 80 15.12 0.14 -14.57
CA SER A 80 14.74 1.51 -14.22
C SER A 80 14.01 1.58 -12.87
N ILE A 81 13.21 0.57 -12.51
CA ILE A 81 12.52 0.47 -11.22
C ILE A 81 13.53 0.22 -10.09
N THR A 82 14.48 -0.69 -10.25
CA THR A 82 15.49 -0.93 -9.19
C THR A 82 16.39 0.28 -9.01
N SER A 83 16.76 0.96 -10.10
CA SER A 83 17.37 2.28 -10.03
C SER A 83 16.43 3.28 -9.34
N ALA A 84 15.15 3.32 -9.67
CA ALA A 84 14.18 4.25 -9.07
C ALA A 84 13.97 4.03 -7.56
N LEU A 85 14.15 2.81 -7.06
CA LEU A 85 13.85 2.39 -5.69
C LEU A 85 15.07 2.23 -4.78
N SER A 86 16.29 2.18 -5.33
CA SER A 86 17.51 1.92 -4.55
C SER A 86 18.54 3.03 -4.78
N PRO A 87 18.44 4.13 -4.01
CA PRO A 87 19.45 5.19 -4.03
C PRO A 87 20.79 4.70 -3.47
N LEU A 88 20.76 3.72 -2.55
CA LEU A 88 21.94 3.08 -1.98
C LEU A 88 22.48 1.96 -2.88
N VAL A 89 23.82 1.84 -2.95
CA VAL A 89 24.54 0.79 -3.68
C VAL A 89 25.59 0.10 -2.80
N TYR A 90 25.75 -1.21 -2.98
CA TYR A 90 26.65 -2.09 -2.21
C TYR A 90 27.86 -2.57 -3.02
N ASP A 91 28.18 -1.89 -4.11
CA ASP A 91 29.31 -2.21 -4.98
C ASP A 91 30.66 -2.30 -4.26
N ALA A 92 30.91 -1.42 -3.28
CA ALA A 92 32.13 -1.46 -2.47
C ALA A 92 32.29 -2.79 -1.72
N ILE A 93 31.20 -3.34 -1.18
CA ILE A 93 31.18 -4.62 -0.47
C ILE A 93 31.44 -5.78 -1.46
N LEU A 94 30.83 -5.74 -2.65
CA LEU A 94 31.04 -6.77 -3.67
C LEU A 94 32.50 -6.78 -4.15
N TYR A 95 33.07 -5.60 -4.38
CA TYR A 95 34.48 -5.46 -4.72
C TYR A 95 35.41 -5.99 -3.62
N GLN A 96 35.10 -5.66 -2.35
CA GLN A 96 35.86 -6.16 -1.20
C GLN A 96 35.84 -7.68 -1.11
N PHE A 97 34.69 -8.31 -1.37
CA PHE A 97 34.59 -9.76 -1.38
C PHE A 97 35.44 -10.37 -2.50
N ASP A 98 35.31 -9.86 -3.72
CA ASP A 98 36.10 -10.34 -4.86
C ASP A 98 37.61 -10.23 -4.56
N GLY A 99 38.05 -9.11 -3.99
CA GLY A 99 39.44 -8.93 -3.58
C GLY A 99 39.89 -9.90 -2.48
N SER A 100 38.99 -10.38 -1.61
CA SER A 100 39.31 -11.42 -0.61
C SER A 100 39.69 -12.78 -1.23
N LEU A 101 39.34 -13.01 -2.51
CA LEU A 101 39.76 -14.18 -3.27
C LEU A 101 41.21 -14.08 -3.77
N GLY A 102 41.85 -12.92 -3.61
CA GLY A 102 43.24 -12.64 -3.97
C GLY A 102 43.44 -11.99 -5.34
N PHE A 103 42.38 -11.70 -6.10
CA PHE A 103 42.45 -11.04 -7.40
C PHE A 103 41.12 -10.37 -7.79
N SER A 104 41.15 -9.41 -8.72
CA SER A 104 39.95 -8.78 -9.29
C SER A 104 39.62 -9.37 -10.66
N ALA A 105 38.68 -10.32 -10.71
CA ALA A 105 38.36 -11.06 -11.93
C ALA A 105 37.85 -10.14 -13.06
N SER A 106 36.98 -9.18 -12.73
CA SER A 106 36.41 -8.23 -13.69
C SER A 106 37.47 -7.30 -14.27
N ALA A 107 38.38 -6.78 -13.43
CA ALA A 107 39.48 -5.94 -13.90
C ALA A 107 40.44 -6.71 -14.81
N ILE A 108 40.91 -7.89 -14.37
CA ILE A 108 41.84 -8.74 -15.15
C ILE A 108 41.23 -9.12 -16.50
N LEU A 109 39.99 -9.60 -16.52
CA LEU A 109 39.32 -10.01 -17.76
C LEU A 109 39.01 -8.81 -18.66
N SER A 110 38.70 -7.65 -18.10
CA SER A 110 38.48 -6.44 -18.91
C SER A 110 39.76 -5.97 -19.59
N SER A 111 40.88 -5.88 -18.85
CA SER A 111 42.18 -5.52 -19.43
C SER A 111 42.58 -6.49 -20.53
N LEU A 112 42.44 -7.81 -20.30
CA LEU A 112 42.77 -8.84 -21.29
C LEU A 112 41.89 -8.75 -22.55
N VAL A 113 40.58 -8.54 -22.40
CA VAL A 113 39.66 -8.48 -23.56
C VAL A 113 39.81 -7.17 -24.35
N GLN A 114 40.19 -6.07 -23.68
CA GLN A 114 40.42 -4.77 -24.34
C GLN A 114 41.58 -4.82 -25.33
N ASP A 115 42.58 -5.69 -25.10
CA ASP A 115 43.70 -5.92 -26.03
C ASP A 115 43.27 -6.60 -27.36
N TYR A 116 42.04 -7.15 -27.41
CA TYR A 116 41.49 -7.84 -28.59
C TYR A 116 40.17 -7.20 -29.07
N PRO A 117 40.20 -6.02 -29.72
CA PRO A 117 39.02 -5.25 -30.05
C PRO A 117 38.05 -5.95 -31.01
N LEU A 118 38.54 -6.82 -31.91
CA LEU A 118 37.68 -7.63 -32.78
C LEU A 118 36.88 -8.66 -31.97
N PHE A 119 37.52 -9.33 -31.01
CA PHE A 119 36.85 -10.29 -30.13
C PHE A 119 35.85 -9.59 -29.21
N LEU A 120 36.23 -8.43 -28.65
CA LEU A 120 35.34 -7.60 -27.84
C LEU A 120 34.07 -7.18 -28.61
N ASN A 121 34.23 -6.64 -29.82
CA ASN A 121 33.11 -6.07 -30.58
C ASN A 121 32.25 -7.12 -31.30
N TRP A 122 32.83 -8.24 -31.76
CA TRP A 122 32.10 -9.24 -32.54
C TRP A 122 31.69 -10.49 -31.76
N VAL A 123 32.25 -10.72 -30.57
CA VAL A 123 31.88 -11.88 -29.73
C VAL A 123 31.31 -11.43 -28.39
N ILE A 124 32.06 -10.62 -27.63
CA ILE A 124 31.71 -10.28 -26.23
C ILE A 124 30.50 -9.33 -26.13
N LYS A 125 30.48 -8.22 -26.87
CA LYS A 125 29.32 -7.31 -26.84
C LYS A 125 28.04 -7.97 -27.38
N PRO A 126 28.07 -8.70 -28.53
CA PRO A 126 26.89 -9.38 -29.02
C PRO A 126 26.38 -10.47 -28.09
N ILE A 127 27.26 -11.30 -27.49
CA ILE A 127 26.80 -12.40 -26.62
C ILE A 127 26.05 -11.88 -25.39
N TYR A 128 26.47 -10.75 -24.84
CA TYR A 128 25.80 -10.09 -23.71
C TYR A 128 24.39 -9.62 -24.10
N LEU A 129 24.24 -9.01 -25.28
CA LEU A 129 22.97 -8.45 -25.76
C LEU A 129 22.00 -9.51 -26.33
N MET A 130 22.51 -10.62 -26.85
CA MET A 130 21.72 -11.61 -27.60
C MET A 130 21.15 -12.75 -26.74
N LEU A 131 21.23 -12.68 -25.41
CA LEU A 131 20.63 -13.67 -24.50
C LEU A 131 19.14 -13.95 -24.76
N PRO A 132 18.28 -12.95 -25.06
CA PRO A 132 16.87 -13.20 -25.42
C PRO A 132 16.72 -14.08 -26.67
N LEU A 133 17.65 -14.01 -27.63
CA LEU A 133 17.65 -14.90 -28.80
C LEU A 133 17.86 -16.35 -28.38
N GLY A 134 18.81 -16.58 -27.47
CA GLY A 134 19.05 -17.91 -26.89
C GLY A 134 17.80 -18.48 -26.21
N MET A 135 17.09 -17.65 -25.44
CA MET A 135 15.84 -18.05 -24.78
C MET A 135 14.77 -18.42 -25.81
N GLY A 136 14.66 -17.63 -26.88
CA GLY A 136 13.76 -17.88 -28.01
C GLY A 136 14.06 -19.20 -28.72
N LEU A 137 15.33 -19.45 -29.05
CA LEU A 137 15.78 -20.70 -29.66
C LEU A 137 15.48 -21.91 -28.76
N GLN A 138 15.70 -21.77 -27.45
CA GLN A 138 15.37 -22.83 -26.49
C GLN A 138 13.86 -23.10 -26.41
N TYR A 139 13.02 -22.06 -26.46
CA TYR A 139 11.57 -22.24 -26.47
C TYR A 139 11.08 -22.91 -27.75
N VAL A 140 11.63 -22.53 -28.91
CA VAL A 140 11.36 -23.17 -30.21
C VAL A 140 11.76 -24.64 -30.16
N GLN A 141 12.93 -24.96 -29.60
CA GLN A 141 13.37 -26.33 -29.39
C GLN A 141 12.37 -27.12 -28.51
N GLN A 142 11.89 -26.55 -27.41
CA GLN A 142 10.88 -27.19 -26.57
C GLN A 142 9.56 -27.43 -27.33
N MET A 143 9.15 -26.49 -28.20
CA MET A 143 7.95 -26.64 -29.03
C MET A 143 8.08 -27.70 -30.12
N GLN A 144 9.28 -27.92 -30.64
CA GLN A 144 9.57 -28.93 -31.66
C GLN A 144 9.82 -30.32 -31.06
N SER A 145 10.07 -30.41 -29.75
CA SER A 145 10.27 -31.67 -29.04
C SER A 145 9.00 -32.52 -29.05
N LYS A 146 9.17 -33.83 -29.30
CA LYS A 146 8.11 -34.83 -29.12
C LYS A 146 7.93 -35.26 -27.66
N GLU A 147 8.89 -34.94 -26.78
CA GLU A 147 8.78 -35.19 -25.35
C GLU A 147 7.94 -34.11 -24.64
N PRO A 148 7.20 -34.46 -23.58
CA PRO A 148 6.50 -33.47 -22.76
C PRO A 148 7.48 -32.45 -22.18
N ALA A 149 7.07 -31.18 -22.19
CA ALA A 149 7.85 -30.09 -21.60
C ALA A 149 8.17 -30.39 -20.12
N LYS A 150 9.45 -30.39 -19.78
CA LYS A 150 9.94 -30.66 -18.41
C LYS A 150 9.97 -29.41 -17.52
N ILE A 151 9.86 -28.22 -18.11
CA ILE A 151 9.88 -26.91 -17.42
C ILE A 151 8.89 -25.97 -18.09
N TYR A 152 8.22 -25.13 -17.30
CA TYR A 152 7.39 -24.01 -17.79
C TYR A 152 8.28 -22.84 -18.26
N LEU A 153 8.96 -22.98 -19.41
CA LEU A 153 10.01 -22.04 -19.86
C LEU A 153 9.54 -20.58 -19.90
N LEU A 154 8.39 -20.29 -20.50
CA LEU A 154 7.91 -18.91 -20.60
C LEU A 154 7.59 -18.29 -19.23
N LEU A 155 7.04 -19.08 -18.31
CA LEU A 155 6.78 -18.63 -16.94
C LEU A 155 8.09 -18.45 -16.17
N PHE A 156 9.06 -19.35 -16.35
CA PHE A 156 10.41 -19.20 -15.80
C PHE A 156 11.04 -17.89 -16.28
N TRP A 157 11.06 -17.62 -17.58
CA TRP A 157 11.66 -16.40 -18.14
C TRP A 157 10.93 -15.16 -17.63
N PHE A 158 9.61 -15.13 -17.71
CA PHE A 158 8.82 -14.00 -17.23
C PHE A 158 9.04 -13.75 -15.72
N SER A 159 8.87 -14.76 -14.88
CA SER A 159 9.00 -14.58 -13.43
C SER A 159 10.44 -14.27 -13.02
N SER A 160 11.45 -14.89 -13.65
CA SER A 160 12.85 -14.57 -13.36
C SER A 160 13.23 -13.16 -13.78
N MET A 161 12.73 -12.66 -14.92
CA MET A 161 13.00 -11.29 -15.41
C MET A 161 12.32 -10.18 -14.60
N PHE A 162 11.10 -10.41 -14.12
CA PHE A 162 10.26 -9.32 -13.58
C PHE A 162 10.01 -9.39 -12.08
N ILE A 163 9.79 -10.60 -11.56
CA ILE A 163 9.39 -10.77 -10.16
C ILE A 163 10.66 -11.02 -9.34
N VAL A 164 11.33 -12.13 -9.63
CA VAL A 164 12.44 -12.61 -8.80
C VAL A 164 13.66 -11.68 -8.92
N CYS A 165 13.93 -11.17 -10.12
CA CYS A 165 14.98 -10.19 -10.38
C CYS A 165 14.79 -8.89 -9.61
N LEU A 166 13.59 -8.29 -9.66
CA LEU A 166 13.26 -7.09 -8.91
C LEU A 166 13.51 -7.27 -7.41
N PHE A 167 12.96 -8.34 -6.80
CA PHE A 167 13.18 -8.62 -5.37
C PHE A 167 14.66 -8.84 -5.04
N SER A 168 15.40 -9.55 -5.89
CA SER A 168 16.80 -9.86 -5.62
C SER A 168 17.69 -8.61 -5.65
N TYR A 169 17.45 -7.74 -6.62
CA TYR A 169 18.19 -6.48 -6.77
C TYR A 169 17.89 -5.48 -5.65
N LEU A 170 16.68 -5.49 -5.08
CA LEU A 170 16.36 -4.66 -3.91
C LEU A 170 17.02 -5.17 -2.62
N LEU A 171 17.34 -6.47 -2.53
CA LEU A 171 18.02 -7.04 -1.36
C LEU A 171 19.51 -6.70 -1.32
N LEU A 172 20.19 -6.54 -2.44
CA LEU A 172 21.59 -6.09 -2.47
C LEU A 172 21.86 -5.26 -3.73
N PRO A 173 21.36 -4.00 -3.78
CA PRO A 173 21.45 -3.18 -4.97
C PRO A 173 22.91 -2.88 -5.31
N ALA A 174 23.32 -3.22 -6.53
CA ALA A 174 24.66 -3.01 -7.04
C ALA A 174 24.62 -2.79 -8.56
N THR A 175 25.61 -2.07 -9.08
CA THR A 175 25.63 -1.57 -10.47
C THR A 175 26.69 -2.23 -11.34
N GLY A 176 27.85 -2.55 -10.78
CA GLY A 176 29.00 -3.08 -11.49
C GLY A 176 30.20 -2.13 -11.42
N PRO A 177 31.43 -2.68 -11.50
CA PRO A 177 32.65 -1.91 -11.26
C PRO A 177 32.87 -0.78 -12.28
N LYS A 178 32.44 -0.94 -13.52
CA LYS A 178 32.55 0.10 -14.56
C LYS A 178 31.79 1.38 -14.19
N TYR A 179 30.63 1.26 -13.54
CA TYR A 179 29.76 2.38 -13.22
C TYR A 179 30.21 3.13 -11.96
N ILE A 180 30.80 2.43 -10.99
CA ILE A 180 31.25 3.02 -9.72
C ILE A 180 32.66 3.59 -9.84
N PHE A 181 33.58 2.85 -10.46
CA PHE A 181 34.98 3.26 -10.53
C PHE A 181 35.28 4.11 -11.78
N GLY A 182 34.36 4.17 -12.75
CA GLY A 182 34.47 5.04 -13.93
C GLY A 182 35.81 4.88 -14.64
N ASN A 183 36.57 5.98 -14.73
CA ASN A 183 37.88 6.02 -15.40
C ASN A 183 38.98 5.20 -14.70
N LEU A 184 38.76 4.77 -13.44
CA LEU A 184 39.71 3.90 -12.74
C LEU A 184 39.61 2.45 -13.23
N PHE A 185 38.46 2.03 -13.77
CA PHE A 185 38.29 0.68 -14.30
C PHE A 185 38.82 0.57 -15.74
N PRO A 186 39.53 -0.50 -16.12
CA PRO A 186 39.97 -1.64 -15.29
C PRO A 186 41.39 -1.50 -14.72
N ASN A 187 42.17 -0.52 -15.18
CA ASN A 187 43.63 -0.53 -15.02
C ASN A 187 44.14 0.13 -13.73
N ASN A 188 43.36 1.00 -13.10
CA ASN A 188 43.75 1.80 -11.92
C ASN A 188 42.81 1.56 -10.74
N MET A 189 42.46 0.29 -10.49
CA MET A 189 41.51 -0.07 -9.43
C MET A 189 42.07 0.23 -8.03
N PRO A 190 41.26 0.79 -7.12
CA PRO A 190 41.71 1.12 -5.76
C PRO A 190 42.07 -0.13 -4.94
N THR A 191 43.00 0.01 -4.00
CA THR A 191 43.35 -1.07 -3.08
C THR A 191 42.21 -1.34 -2.10
N LEU A 192 42.17 -2.54 -1.49
CA LEU A 192 41.10 -2.90 -0.55
C LEU A 192 41.02 -1.98 0.67
N THR A 193 42.15 -1.37 1.06
CA THR A 193 42.21 -0.41 2.17
C THR A 193 41.68 0.97 1.80
N ASP A 194 41.76 1.38 0.53
CA ASP A 194 41.38 2.73 0.07
C ASP A 194 39.87 2.89 -0.22
N ILE A 195 39.09 1.82 -0.11
CA ILE A 195 37.67 1.75 -0.53
C ILE A 195 36.68 2.14 0.56
N MET A 196 37.16 2.36 1.79
CA MET A 196 36.30 2.70 2.93
C MET A 196 35.53 4.03 2.74
N ASP A 197 35.96 4.89 1.82
CA ASP A 197 35.37 6.22 1.57
C ASP A 197 34.45 6.29 0.33
N VAL A 198 34.16 5.18 -0.37
CA VAL A 198 33.25 5.20 -1.53
C VAL A 198 31.81 5.45 -1.04
N PRO A 199 31.14 6.54 -1.45
CA PRO A 199 29.80 6.86 -0.96
C PRO A 199 28.79 5.78 -1.34
N LEU A 200 28.02 5.31 -0.35
CA LEU A 200 26.93 4.35 -0.56
C LEU A 200 25.79 4.91 -1.41
N VAL A 201 25.72 6.23 -1.65
CA VAL A 201 24.70 6.86 -2.46
C VAL A 201 25.28 7.18 -3.84
N ASN A 202 24.70 6.61 -4.90
CA ASN A 202 25.08 6.94 -6.28
C ASN A 202 23.99 7.81 -6.93
N PRO A 203 24.23 9.13 -7.11
CA PRO A 203 23.24 10.07 -7.65
C PRO A 203 22.96 9.86 -9.15
N ALA A 204 23.79 9.07 -9.85
CA ALA A 204 23.55 8.71 -11.23
C ALA A 204 22.59 7.52 -11.34
N THR A 205 21.65 7.62 -12.28
CA THR A 205 20.61 6.62 -12.56
C THR A 205 21.17 5.42 -13.33
N TYR A 206 22.26 4.82 -12.84
CA TYR A 206 22.79 3.58 -13.40
C TYR A 206 21.95 2.37 -12.98
N PRO A 207 21.84 1.34 -13.83
CA PRO A 207 21.19 0.06 -13.53
C PRO A 207 21.58 -0.55 -12.18
N ARG A 208 20.61 -0.91 -11.33
CA ARG A 208 20.88 -1.71 -10.10
C ARG A 208 20.57 -3.17 -10.40
N ASN A 209 21.45 -3.83 -11.13
CA ASN A 209 21.23 -5.18 -11.65
C ASN A 209 22.44 -6.13 -11.52
N ALA A 210 23.43 -5.77 -10.69
CA ALA A 210 24.63 -6.59 -10.58
C ALA A 210 24.41 -7.88 -9.75
N PHE A 211 23.60 -7.88 -8.68
CA PHE A 211 23.57 -9.01 -7.72
C PHE A 211 22.19 -9.66 -7.49
N PRO A 212 21.99 -10.97 -7.75
CA PRO A 212 22.88 -11.89 -8.45
C PRO A 212 22.83 -11.69 -9.98
N SER A 213 23.85 -12.14 -10.72
CA SER A 213 23.91 -11.91 -12.17
C SER A 213 22.82 -12.69 -12.92
N MET A 214 21.77 -12.00 -13.35
CA MET A 214 20.68 -12.61 -14.15
C MET A 214 21.14 -13.00 -15.55
N HIS A 215 22.05 -12.24 -16.17
CA HIS A 215 22.60 -12.58 -17.48
C HIS A 215 23.27 -13.97 -17.45
N PHE A 216 24.16 -14.19 -16.48
CA PHE A 216 24.79 -15.49 -16.27
C PHE A 216 23.77 -16.55 -15.83
N GLY A 217 22.89 -16.22 -14.88
CA GLY A 217 21.85 -17.15 -14.41
C GLY A 217 20.93 -17.65 -15.53
N TRP A 218 20.57 -16.81 -16.49
CA TRP A 218 19.77 -17.20 -17.66
C TRP A 218 20.56 -18.06 -18.64
N ALA A 219 21.81 -17.70 -18.94
CA ALA A 219 22.66 -18.53 -19.79
C ALA A 219 22.84 -19.93 -19.19
N PHE A 220 23.12 -19.98 -17.88
CA PHE A 220 23.24 -21.19 -17.10
C PHE A 220 21.94 -22.00 -17.08
N ALA A 221 20.79 -21.36 -16.87
CA ALA A 221 19.48 -22.01 -16.96
C ALA A 221 19.24 -22.61 -18.35
N MET A 222 19.60 -21.93 -19.43
CA MET A 222 19.48 -22.47 -20.77
C MET A 222 20.31 -23.74 -20.95
N TRP A 223 21.53 -23.76 -20.42
CA TRP A 223 22.36 -24.97 -20.44
C TRP A 223 21.73 -26.12 -19.66
N LEU A 224 21.23 -25.88 -18.44
CA LEU A 224 20.53 -26.88 -17.62
C LEU A 224 19.28 -27.44 -18.32
N ASN A 225 18.48 -26.57 -18.94
CA ASN A 225 17.28 -26.94 -19.66
C ASN A 225 17.61 -27.80 -20.88
N ALA A 226 18.70 -27.49 -21.59
CA ALA A 226 19.18 -28.30 -22.72
C ALA A 226 19.59 -29.71 -22.28
N MET A 227 20.20 -29.85 -21.11
CA MET A 227 20.52 -31.18 -20.53
C MET A 227 19.25 -31.99 -20.25
N LEU A 228 18.23 -31.37 -19.64
CA LEU A 228 16.95 -32.05 -19.34
C LEU A 228 16.22 -32.52 -20.61
N MET A 229 16.44 -31.84 -21.74
CA MET A 229 15.89 -32.20 -23.05
C MET A 229 16.74 -33.20 -23.84
N LYS A 230 17.84 -33.74 -23.28
CA LYS A 230 18.71 -34.77 -23.87
C LYS A 230 19.33 -34.44 -25.25
N GLY A 231 19.39 -33.16 -25.63
CA GLY A 231 20.00 -32.72 -26.89
C GLY A 231 21.53 -32.53 -26.77
N LYS A 232 22.34 -33.46 -27.28
CA LYS A 232 23.82 -33.41 -27.13
C LYS A 232 24.45 -32.18 -27.78
N LEU A 233 24.01 -31.80 -28.98
CA LEU A 233 24.54 -30.64 -29.72
C LEU A 233 24.11 -29.33 -29.04
N GLN A 234 22.84 -29.24 -28.63
CA GLN A 234 22.28 -28.07 -27.98
C GLN A 234 22.88 -27.85 -26.58
N THR A 235 23.16 -28.93 -25.84
CA THR A 235 23.84 -28.84 -24.55
C THR A 235 25.24 -28.25 -24.71
N LYS A 236 26.01 -28.68 -25.73
CA LYS A 236 27.33 -28.09 -26.03
C LYS A 236 27.22 -26.63 -26.47
N PHE A 237 26.23 -26.32 -27.31
CA PHE A 237 25.98 -24.95 -27.76
C PHE A 237 25.69 -24.02 -26.57
N PHE A 238 24.71 -24.34 -25.72
CA PHE A 238 24.37 -23.49 -24.58
C PHE A 238 25.46 -23.47 -23.48
N LEU A 239 26.32 -24.48 -23.39
CA LEU A 239 27.52 -24.42 -22.55
C LEU A 239 28.48 -23.33 -23.03
N VAL A 240 28.76 -23.28 -24.34
CA VAL A 240 29.62 -22.24 -24.93
C VAL A 240 29.00 -20.85 -24.71
N ILE A 241 27.68 -20.70 -24.93
CA ILE A 241 26.97 -19.46 -24.63
C ILE A 241 27.14 -19.07 -23.16
N THR A 242 26.98 -20.01 -22.22
CA THR A 242 27.14 -19.74 -20.77
C THR A 242 28.54 -19.24 -20.42
N ILE A 243 29.58 -19.88 -20.96
CA ILE A 243 30.98 -19.49 -20.73
C ILE A 243 31.25 -18.09 -21.32
N LEU A 244 30.81 -17.84 -22.55
CA LEU A 244 30.97 -16.56 -23.21
C LEU A 244 30.18 -15.45 -22.50
N THR A 245 28.98 -15.73 -21.98
CA THR A 245 28.21 -14.77 -21.18
C THR A 245 28.92 -14.44 -19.88
N ALA A 246 29.47 -15.42 -19.15
CA ALA A 246 30.24 -15.17 -17.93
C ALA A 246 31.48 -14.29 -18.20
N LEU A 247 32.20 -14.58 -19.28
CA LEU A 247 33.31 -13.77 -19.74
C LEU A 247 32.85 -12.35 -20.10
N ALA A 248 31.72 -12.21 -20.80
CA ALA A 248 31.19 -10.93 -21.21
C ALA A 248 30.73 -10.06 -20.02
N THR A 249 30.01 -10.63 -19.06
CA THR A 249 29.54 -9.90 -17.87
C THR A 249 30.69 -9.34 -17.03
N LEU A 250 31.78 -10.09 -16.88
CA LEU A 250 32.96 -9.66 -16.12
C LEU A 250 33.83 -8.68 -16.91
N SER A 251 34.14 -8.99 -18.17
CA SER A 251 35.03 -8.18 -19.02
C SER A 251 34.45 -6.82 -19.40
N LEU A 252 33.12 -6.70 -19.52
CA LEU A 252 32.45 -5.42 -19.75
C LEU A 252 32.35 -4.56 -18.47
N GLY A 253 32.73 -5.09 -17.30
CA GLY A 253 32.65 -4.41 -16.01
C GLY A 253 31.22 -4.22 -15.50
N GLU A 254 30.27 -5.01 -15.98
CA GLU A 254 28.85 -4.95 -15.61
C GLU A 254 28.58 -5.72 -14.31
N HIS A 255 29.45 -6.65 -13.93
CA HIS A 255 29.26 -7.59 -12.82
C HIS A 255 30.58 -7.88 -12.07
N TYR A 256 30.47 -8.34 -10.81
CA TYR A 256 31.57 -8.88 -10.01
C TYR A 256 31.59 -10.42 -10.13
N LEU A 257 32.62 -11.09 -9.63
CA LEU A 257 32.69 -12.55 -9.67
C LEU A 257 31.70 -13.17 -8.69
N ILE A 258 31.54 -12.58 -7.51
CA ILE A 258 30.64 -13.09 -6.48
C ILE A 258 29.18 -13.19 -6.91
N ASP A 259 28.64 -12.23 -7.66
CA ASP A 259 27.26 -12.31 -8.13
C ASP A 259 27.04 -13.40 -9.19
N LEU A 260 28.07 -13.79 -9.94
CA LEU A 260 28.02 -14.98 -10.80
C LEU A 260 28.01 -16.27 -9.98
N ILE A 261 28.82 -16.33 -8.91
CA ILE A 261 28.86 -17.48 -7.99
C ILE A 261 27.50 -17.68 -7.33
N VAL A 262 26.90 -16.60 -6.82
CA VAL A 262 25.59 -16.63 -6.14
C VAL A 262 24.44 -16.91 -7.12
N ALA A 263 24.57 -16.53 -8.39
CA ALA A 263 23.59 -16.85 -9.42
C ALA A 263 23.41 -18.37 -9.64
N VAL A 264 24.38 -19.22 -9.30
CA VAL A 264 24.28 -20.69 -9.43
C VAL A 264 23.23 -21.30 -8.49
N PRO A 265 23.36 -21.23 -7.15
CA PRO A 265 22.35 -21.76 -6.23
C PRO A 265 20.98 -21.08 -6.42
N PHE A 266 20.97 -19.79 -6.76
CA PHE A 266 19.77 -19.06 -7.09
C PHE A 266 19.03 -19.65 -8.31
N THR A 267 19.76 -19.91 -9.39
CA THR A 267 19.19 -20.51 -10.61
C THR A 267 18.66 -21.92 -10.34
N TYR A 268 19.35 -22.73 -9.52
CA TYR A 268 18.87 -24.06 -9.14
C TYR A 268 17.55 -24.01 -8.35
N ALA A 269 17.37 -23.02 -7.47
CA ALA A 269 16.09 -22.84 -6.79
C ALA A 269 14.96 -22.53 -7.78
N LEU A 270 15.20 -21.61 -8.73
CA LEU A 270 14.23 -21.26 -9.78
C LEU A 270 13.87 -22.46 -10.66
N GLN A 271 14.85 -23.28 -11.01
CA GLN A 271 14.65 -24.52 -11.75
C GLN A 271 13.69 -25.46 -11.02
N GLY A 272 13.83 -25.58 -9.70
CA GLY A 272 12.89 -26.34 -8.88
C GLY A 272 11.49 -25.73 -8.83
N ILE A 273 11.36 -24.39 -8.78
CA ILE A 273 10.06 -23.71 -8.74
C ILE A 273 9.28 -23.92 -10.04
N PHE A 274 9.91 -23.82 -11.21
CA PHE A 274 9.24 -23.90 -12.51
C PHE A 274 9.28 -25.29 -13.16
N LEU A 275 9.74 -26.30 -12.43
CA LEU A 275 9.75 -27.69 -12.87
C LEU A 275 8.33 -28.21 -13.17
N ARG A 276 8.17 -28.91 -14.29
CA ARG A 276 6.92 -29.57 -14.69
C ARG A 276 7.01 -31.07 -14.46
N GLY A 277 5.86 -31.70 -14.20
CA GLY A 277 5.74 -33.15 -14.02
C GLY A 277 5.94 -33.62 -12.59
N LEU A 278 7.02 -33.22 -11.92
CA LEU A 278 7.29 -33.63 -10.52
C LEU A 278 6.47 -32.76 -9.54
N PRO A 279 5.63 -33.31 -8.64
CA PRO A 279 4.82 -32.51 -7.71
C PRO A 279 5.65 -31.56 -6.82
N LEU A 280 5.11 -30.37 -6.50
CA LEU A 280 5.78 -29.38 -5.62
C LEU A 280 6.12 -29.92 -4.23
N ASN A 281 5.30 -30.85 -3.71
CA ASN A 281 5.49 -31.51 -2.42
C ASN A 281 6.48 -32.69 -2.47
N HIS A 282 7.08 -33.00 -3.63
CA HIS A 282 8.06 -34.07 -3.73
C HIS A 282 9.38 -33.67 -3.05
N THR A 283 9.91 -34.54 -2.19
CA THR A 283 11.06 -34.25 -1.30
C THR A 283 12.26 -33.69 -2.06
N ALA A 284 12.68 -34.34 -3.15
CA ALA A 284 13.84 -33.90 -3.94
C ALA A 284 13.67 -32.50 -4.57
N ARG A 285 12.45 -32.17 -5.02
CA ARG A 285 12.11 -30.86 -5.60
C ARG A 285 12.18 -29.79 -4.52
N TRP A 286 11.55 -30.05 -3.38
CA TRP A 286 11.50 -29.11 -2.26
C TRP A 286 12.88 -28.86 -1.65
N GLN A 287 13.72 -29.89 -1.51
CA GLN A 287 15.08 -29.75 -1.04
C GLN A 287 15.94 -28.87 -1.97
N CYS A 288 15.82 -29.03 -3.30
CA CYS A 288 16.52 -28.18 -4.26
C CYS A 288 16.11 -26.70 -4.13
N ILE A 289 14.81 -26.43 -3.99
CA ILE A 289 14.29 -25.08 -3.78
C ILE A 289 14.84 -24.50 -2.47
N LEU A 290 14.65 -25.20 -1.35
CA LEU A 290 15.06 -24.74 -0.03
C LEU A 290 16.56 -24.48 0.07
N VAL A 291 17.40 -25.42 -0.40
CA VAL A 291 18.86 -25.29 -0.33
C VAL A 291 19.35 -24.13 -1.19
N GLY A 292 18.85 -24.01 -2.43
CA GLY A 292 19.25 -22.91 -3.31
C GLY A 292 18.84 -21.55 -2.76
N THR A 293 17.60 -21.41 -2.26
CA THR A 293 17.12 -20.18 -1.63
C THR A 293 17.88 -19.86 -0.34
N ALA A 294 18.15 -20.85 0.51
CA ALA A 294 18.87 -20.65 1.77
C ALA A 294 20.32 -20.19 1.53
N LEU A 295 21.02 -20.79 0.57
CA LEU A 295 22.38 -20.38 0.20
C LEU A 295 22.41 -18.96 -0.36
N TRP A 296 21.46 -18.61 -1.23
CA TRP A 296 21.34 -17.25 -1.77
C TRP A 296 21.11 -16.21 -0.66
N LEU A 297 20.15 -16.46 0.25
CA LEU A 297 19.90 -15.56 1.38
C LEU A 297 21.09 -15.49 2.34
N ALA A 298 21.79 -16.61 2.58
CA ALA A 298 23.00 -16.62 3.39
C ALA A 298 24.09 -15.72 2.79
N TRP A 299 24.25 -15.71 1.46
CA TRP A 299 25.16 -14.78 0.79
C TRP A 299 24.74 -13.31 0.92
N VAL A 300 23.44 -13.00 0.78
CA VAL A 300 22.94 -11.63 1.00
C VAL A 300 23.27 -11.13 2.40
N VAL A 301 23.04 -11.96 3.43
CA VAL A 301 23.36 -11.62 4.82
C VAL A 301 24.86 -11.51 5.03
N ALA A 302 25.63 -12.51 4.58
CA ALA A 302 27.08 -12.55 4.73
C ALA A 302 27.77 -11.32 4.12
N LEU A 303 27.31 -10.86 2.96
CA LEU A 303 27.84 -9.66 2.31
C LEU A 303 27.41 -8.38 3.04
N ARG A 304 26.15 -8.26 3.48
CA ARG A 304 25.66 -7.05 4.14
C ARG A 304 26.30 -6.75 5.49
N ILE A 305 26.56 -7.78 6.30
CA ILE A 305 26.98 -7.60 7.70
C ILE A 305 28.27 -8.34 8.07
N GLY A 306 28.79 -9.22 7.20
CA GLY A 306 29.88 -10.14 7.53
C GLY A 306 31.12 -10.01 6.66
N ILE A 307 31.22 -8.96 5.82
CA ILE A 307 32.30 -8.83 4.84
C ILE A 307 33.70 -8.80 5.48
N GLU A 308 33.83 -8.18 6.66
CA GLU A 308 35.10 -8.10 7.41
C GLU A 308 35.68 -9.49 7.74
N VAL A 309 34.82 -10.48 7.98
CA VAL A 309 35.27 -11.85 8.30
C VAL A 309 35.94 -12.50 7.08
N PHE A 310 35.41 -12.26 5.88
CA PHE A 310 35.98 -12.80 4.64
C PHE A 310 37.31 -12.12 4.28
N ILE A 311 37.42 -10.81 4.52
CA ILE A 311 38.66 -10.06 4.32
C ILE A 311 39.74 -10.55 5.31
N GLY A 312 39.37 -10.76 6.58
CA GLY A 312 40.31 -11.22 7.61
C GLY A 312 40.76 -12.68 7.46
N LEU A 313 39.95 -13.53 6.81
CA LEU A 313 40.21 -14.96 6.64
C LEU A 313 40.02 -15.41 5.17
N PRO A 314 41.00 -15.17 4.26
CA PRO A 314 40.85 -15.45 2.83
C PRO A 314 40.50 -16.91 2.47
N TRP A 315 40.93 -17.88 3.28
CA TRP A 315 40.59 -19.30 3.08
C TRP A 315 39.09 -19.58 3.27
N LEU A 316 38.40 -18.76 4.07
CA LEU A 316 36.97 -18.86 4.30
C LEU A 316 36.17 -18.48 3.04
N SER A 317 36.64 -17.48 2.28
CA SER A 317 36.02 -17.05 1.02
C SER A 317 35.98 -18.20 0.02
N TRP A 318 37.11 -18.86 -0.24
CA TRP A 318 37.16 -20.02 -1.14
C TRP A 318 36.33 -21.21 -0.63
N SER A 319 36.35 -21.46 0.68
CA SER A 319 35.57 -22.54 1.30
C SER A 319 34.06 -22.30 1.15
N ALA A 320 33.59 -21.07 1.37
CA ALA A 320 32.18 -20.70 1.22
C ALA A 320 31.70 -20.79 -0.23
N VAL A 321 32.54 -20.36 -1.19
CA VAL A 321 32.28 -20.49 -2.63
C VAL A 321 32.15 -21.97 -3.02
N LEU A 322 33.15 -22.79 -2.67
CA LEU A 322 33.15 -24.22 -3.00
C LEU A 322 31.96 -24.94 -2.36
N PHE A 323 31.68 -24.67 -1.08
CA PHE A 323 30.53 -25.23 -0.38
C PHE A 323 29.22 -24.90 -1.10
N SER A 324 29.00 -23.62 -1.45
CA SER A 324 27.78 -23.17 -2.13
C SER A 324 27.58 -23.85 -3.48
N LEU A 325 28.63 -23.94 -4.29
CA LEU A 325 28.57 -24.55 -5.63
C LEU A 325 28.36 -26.06 -5.57
N VAL A 326 29.13 -26.77 -4.74
CA VAL A 326 29.03 -28.23 -4.60
C VAL A 326 27.69 -28.63 -3.99
N PHE A 327 27.31 -28.00 -2.88
CA PHE A 327 26.12 -28.38 -2.14
C PHE A 327 24.84 -28.15 -2.94
N SER A 328 24.70 -27.00 -3.60
CA SER A 328 23.53 -26.71 -4.44
C SER A 328 23.43 -27.64 -5.66
N THR A 329 24.56 -27.95 -6.30
CA THR A 329 24.63 -28.88 -7.45
C THR A 329 24.17 -30.29 -7.07
N VAL A 330 24.53 -30.79 -5.88
CA VAL A 330 24.12 -32.12 -5.38
C VAL A 330 22.60 -32.22 -5.29
N TYR A 331 21.93 -31.21 -4.75
CA TYR A 331 20.46 -31.22 -4.62
C TYR A 331 19.74 -31.01 -5.95
N TYR A 332 20.29 -30.20 -6.85
CA TYR A 332 19.79 -30.12 -8.22
C TYR A 332 19.84 -31.48 -8.93
N ARG A 333 20.97 -32.20 -8.83
CA ARG A 333 21.11 -33.54 -9.44
C ARG A 333 20.09 -34.54 -8.85
N LYS A 334 19.86 -34.50 -7.53
CA LYS A 334 18.83 -35.32 -6.88
C LYS A 334 17.42 -35.01 -7.44
N MET A 335 17.09 -33.74 -7.61
CA MET A 335 15.82 -33.33 -8.20
C MET A 335 15.68 -33.77 -9.65
N ALA A 336 16.70 -33.54 -10.48
CA ALA A 336 16.69 -33.92 -11.90
C ALA A 336 16.50 -35.43 -12.08
N LYS A 337 17.18 -36.24 -11.26
CA LYS A 337 17.00 -37.70 -11.24
C LYS A 337 15.57 -38.10 -10.84
N ALA A 338 15.04 -37.51 -9.77
CA ALA A 338 13.68 -37.79 -9.32
C ALA A 338 12.61 -37.40 -10.35
N GLN A 339 12.83 -36.32 -11.12
CA GLN A 339 11.95 -35.93 -12.21
C GLN A 339 11.93 -36.98 -13.32
N GLU A 340 13.10 -37.49 -13.72
CA GLU A 340 13.21 -38.52 -14.74
C GLU A 340 12.52 -39.82 -14.32
N GLU A 341 12.70 -40.23 -13.06
CA GLU A 341 11.99 -41.38 -12.48
C GLU A 341 10.47 -41.18 -12.46
N TRP A 342 9.99 -39.98 -12.08
CA TRP A 342 8.56 -39.68 -11.99
C TRP A 342 7.85 -39.71 -13.36
N PHE A 343 8.46 -39.18 -14.42
CA PHE A 343 7.89 -39.21 -15.76
C PHE A 343 7.74 -40.63 -16.33
N ASN A 344 8.55 -41.56 -15.86
CA ASN A 344 8.48 -42.97 -16.24
C ASN A 344 7.51 -43.78 -15.35
N SER A 345 6.79 -43.13 -14.42
CA SER A 345 5.88 -43.81 -13.48
C SER A 345 4.41 -43.85 -13.96
N PRO A 346 3.64 -44.92 -13.66
CA PRO A 346 2.22 -45.03 -14.02
C PRO A 346 1.32 -43.91 -13.43
N ALA A 347 1.70 -43.37 -12.26
CA ALA A 347 0.93 -42.34 -11.53
C ALA A 347 0.89 -40.98 -12.26
N ALA A 348 1.90 -40.67 -13.08
CA ALA A 348 1.97 -39.41 -13.82
C ALA A 348 0.89 -39.29 -14.91
N ILE A 349 0.49 -40.43 -15.50
CA ILE A 349 -0.51 -40.50 -16.58
C ILE A 349 -1.92 -40.25 -16.02
N GLU A 350 -2.25 -40.84 -14.88
CA GLU A 350 -3.59 -40.77 -14.26
C GLU A 350 -3.94 -39.36 -13.73
N ILE A 351 -2.94 -38.62 -13.23
CA ILE A 351 -3.10 -37.25 -12.69
C ILE A 351 -3.36 -36.23 -13.81
N SER A 352 -2.72 -36.42 -14.98
CA SER A 352 -2.88 -35.51 -16.13
C SER A 352 -4.30 -35.51 -16.71
N VAL A 353 -4.98 -36.67 -16.70
CA VAL A 353 -6.32 -36.85 -17.27
C VAL A 353 -7.44 -36.39 -16.31
N LYS A 354 -7.21 -36.47 -14.99
CA LYS A 354 -8.20 -36.03 -13.96
C LYS A 354 -8.25 -34.51 -13.77
N ALA A 355 -7.16 -33.77 -14.05
CA ALA A 355 -7.08 -32.33 -13.81
C ALA A 355 -7.89 -31.47 -14.82
N ASP A 356 -8.02 -31.92 -16.07
CA ASP A 356 -8.67 -31.14 -17.14
C ASP A 356 -10.22 -31.25 -17.15
N LYS A 357 -10.82 -32.26 -16.50
CA LYS A 357 -12.27 -32.49 -16.53
C LYS A 357 -13.08 -31.81 -15.42
N ILE A 358 -12.47 -31.40 -14.31
CA ILE A 358 -13.20 -30.95 -13.10
C ILE A 358 -13.23 -29.42 -12.94
N ASN A 359 -12.30 -28.67 -13.56
CA ASN A 359 -12.06 -27.26 -13.21
C ASN A 359 -12.65 -26.21 -14.19
N SER A 360 -13.33 -26.62 -15.27
CA SER A 360 -13.80 -25.70 -16.33
C SER A 360 -15.14 -25.01 -16.03
N ASN A 361 -16.01 -25.58 -15.18
CA ASN A 361 -17.39 -25.08 -15.00
C ASN A 361 -17.57 -24.01 -13.89
N LEU A 362 -16.60 -23.81 -12.98
CA LEU A 362 -16.73 -22.86 -11.85
C LEU A 362 -16.01 -21.51 -12.05
N LYS A 363 -15.18 -21.37 -13.10
CA LYS A 363 -14.44 -20.13 -13.36
C LYS A 363 -15.33 -18.88 -13.48
N PRO A 364 -16.51 -18.93 -14.15
CA PRO A 364 -17.40 -17.78 -14.20
C PRO A 364 -17.89 -17.33 -12.82
N VAL A 365 -18.08 -18.27 -11.88
CA VAL A 365 -18.50 -17.96 -10.50
C VAL A 365 -17.42 -17.17 -9.77
N TYR A 366 -16.15 -17.59 -9.89
CA TYR A 366 -15.05 -16.85 -9.27
C TYR A 366 -14.91 -15.44 -9.87
N PHE A 367 -15.09 -15.28 -11.19
CA PHE A 367 -15.03 -13.97 -11.82
C PHE A 367 -16.15 -13.02 -11.35
N MET A 368 -17.39 -13.53 -11.25
CA MET A 368 -18.50 -12.77 -10.67
C MET A 368 -18.20 -12.32 -9.24
N PHE A 369 -17.54 -13.17 -8.45
CA PHE A 369 -17.23 -12.85 -7.06
C PHE A 369 -16.05 -11.86 -6.93
N ILE A 370 -15.13 -11.81 -7.91
CA ILE A 370 -14.17 -10.70 -8.04
C ILE A 370 -14.92 -9.37 -8.24
N LEU A 371 -15.90 -9.33 -9.15
CA LEU A 371 -16.67 -8.11 -9.41
C LEU A 371 -17.53 -7.68 -8.20
N SER A 372 -18.13 -8.65 -7.49
CA SER A 372 -18.88 -8.38 -6.25
C SER A 372 -17.98 -7.84 -5.14
N GLY A 373 -16.80 -8.43 -4.93
CA GLY A 373 -15.82 -7.90 -3.97
C GLY A 373 -15.30 -6.50 -4.35
N PHE A 374 -15.14 -6.24 -5.65
CA PHE A 374 -14.75 -4.94 -6.18
C PHE A 374 -15.78 -3.84 -5.87
N SER A 375 -17.07 -4.08 -6.15
CA SER A 375 -18.12 -3.11 -5.80
C SER A 375 -18.30 -2.99 -4.29
N GLY A 376 -18.23 -4.11 -3.56
CA GLY A 376 -18.28 -4.15 -2.09
C GLY A 376 -17.33 -3.16 -1.44
N LEU A 377 -16.06 -3.14 -1.87
CA LEU A 377 -15.08 -2.25 -1.27
C LEU A 377 -15.18 -0.80 -1.75
N ILE A 378 -15.71 -0.53 -2.95
CA ILE A 378 -16.08 0.84 -3.34
C ILE A 378 -17.15 1.38 -2.39
N TYR A 379 -18.18 0.59 -2.08
CA TYR A 379 -19.22 1.01 -1.14
C TYR A 379 -18.66 1.25 0.26
N GLU A 380 -17.77 0.39 0.74
CA GLU A 380 -17.16 0.57 2.06
C GLU A 380 -16.42 1.92 2.16
N VAL A 381 -15.61 2.26 1.16
CA VAL A 381 -14.88 3.54 1.11
C VAL A 381 -15.85 4.73 1.03
N VAL A 382 -16.86 4.65 0.17
CA VAL A 382 -17.87 5.71 0.01
C VAL A 382 -18.68 5.90 1.29
N PHE A 383 -19.24 4.84 1.85
CA PHE A 383 -20.07 4.91 3.05
C PHE A 383 -19.27 5.40 4.25
N SER A 384 -17.99 5.03 4.37
CA SER A 384 -17.11 5.57 5.40
C SER A 384 -16.93 7.09 5.29
N LYS A 385 -16.82 7.63 4.06
CA LYS A 385 -16.69 9.07 3.82
C LYS A 385 -17.99 9.82 4.17
N GLU A 386 -19.12 9.36 3.65
CA GLU A 386 -20.44 9.96 3.93
C GLU A 386 -20.77 9.95 5.42
N LEU A 387 -20.49 8.85 6.12
CA LEU A 387 -20.74 8.76 7.56
C LEU A 387 -19.82 9.64 8.39
N ALA A 388 -18.57 9.84 7.96
CA ALA A 388 -17.67 10.79 8.60
C ALA A 388 -18.18 12.24 8.49
N LEU A 389 -18.86 12.60 7.39
CA LEU A 389 -19.47 13.93 7.24
C LEU A 389 -20.68 14.14 8.16
N ILE A 390 -21.46 13.07 8.43
CA ILE A 390 -22.67 13.14 9.25
C ILE A 390 -22.35 13.02 10.75
N PHE A 391 -21.60 11.99 11.14
CA PHE A 391 -21.32 11.66 12.53
C PHE A 391 -20.02 12.28 13.07
N GLY A 392 -19.24 12.92 12.19
CA GLY A 392 -17.93 13.50 12.49
C GLY A 392 -16.78 12.54 12.21
N SER A 393 -15.60 13.10 11.94
CA SER A 393 -14.37 12.35 11.63
C SER A 393 -13.69 11.72 12.86
N SER A 394 -14.26 11.87 14.06
CA SER A 394 -13.73 11.25 15.28
C SER A 394 -13.64 9.74 15.16
N SER A 395 -12.62 9.15 15.74
CA SER A 395 -12.39 7.71 15.72
C SER A 395 -13.56 6.92 16.30
N ILE A 396 -14.18 7.42 17.37
CA ILE A 396 -15.38 6.78 17.97
C ILE A 396 -16.49 6.64 16.93
N ALA A 397 -16.77 7.70 16.15
CA ALA A 397 -17.80 7.66 15.10
C ALA A 397 -17.42 6.68 13.98
N THR A 398 -16.20 6.80 13.45
CA THR A 398 -15.69 5.98 12.34
C THR A 398 -15.68 4.48 12.66
N TYR A 399 -15.17 4.09 13.84
CA TYR A 399 -15.11 2.66 14.21
C TYR A 399 -16.46 2.08 14.62
N THR A 400 -17.39 2.88 15.15
CA THR A 400 -18.77 2.42 15.42
C THR A 400 -19.48 2.09 14.11
N VAL A 401 -19.29 2.92 13.09
CA VAL A 401 -19.77 2.70 11.73
C VAL A 401 -19.16 1.45 11.11
N LEU A 402 -17.84 1.29 11.19
CA LEU A 402 -17.16 0.10 10.68
C LEU A 402 -17.63 -1.18 11.39
N ALA A 403 -17.76 -1.14 12.72
CA ALA A 403 -18.29 -2.25 13.51
C ALA A 403 -19.72 -2.62 13.10
N THR A 404 -20.54 -1.63 12.73
CA THR A 404 -21.89 -1.85 12.22
C THR A 404 -21.87 -2.51 10.84
N TYR A 405 -21.02 -2.04 9.93
CA TYR A 405 -20.85 -2.61 8.60
C TYR A 405 -20.43 -4.09 8.68
N MET A 406 -19.40 -4.37 9.47
CA MET A 406 -18.93 -5.74 9.73
C MET A 406 -19.94 -6.58 10.51
N GLY A 407 -20.70 -5.97 11.42
CA GLY A 407 -21.78 -6.61 12.18
C GLY A 407 -22.88 -7.12 11.27
N GLY A 408 -23.30 -6.32 10.28
CA GLY A 408 -24.25 -6.77 9.27
C GLY A 408 -23.71 -7.93 8.42
N MET A 409 -22.45 -7.87 7.98
CA MET A 409 -21.81 -9.00 7.28
C MET A 409 -21.74 -10.26 8.14
N THR A 410 -21.50 -10.13 9.45
CA THR A 410 -21.50 -11.23 10.42
C THR A 410 -22.86 -11.91 10.49
N LEU A 411 -23.92 -11.12 10.68
CA LEU A 411 -25.31 -11.61 10.70
C LEU A 411 -25.68 -12.24 9.36
N GLY A 412 -25.32 -11.60 8.25
CA GLY A 412 -25.52 -12.10 6.90
C GLY A 412 -24.86 -13.46 6.67
N ALA A 413 -23.62 -13.65 7.12
CA ALA A 413 -22.91 -14.91 6.99
C ALA A 413 -23.56 -16.05 7.81
N ALA A 414 -23.99 -15.75 9.04
CA ALA A 414 -24.69 -16.71 9.89
C ALA A 414 -26.05 -17.11 9.29
N LEU A 415 -26.87 -16.10 8.93
CA LEU A 415 -28.20 -16.30 8.36
C LEU A 415 -28.12 -16.98 6.98
N GLY A 416 -27.20 -16.57 6.12
CA GLY A 416 -26.96 -17.19 4.81
C GLY A 416 -26.49 -18.63 4.92
N GLY A 417 -25.75 -18.99 5.98
CA GLY A 417 -25.37 -20.38 6.25
C GLY A 417 -26.51 -21.24 6.82
N MET A 418 -27.44 -20.63 7.57
CA MET A 418 -28.66 -21.28 8.05
C MET A 418 -29.71 -21.43 6.94
N PHE A 419 -29.72 -20.48 6.00
CA PHE A 419 -30.62 -20.47 4.86
C PHE A 419 -30.21 -21.53 3.85
N ASN A 420 -31.07 -22.53 3.62
CA ASN A 420 -30.82 -23.64 2.70
C ASN A 420 -31.79 -23.59 1.51
N PRO A 421 -31.66 -22.60 0.61
CA PRO A 421 -32.57 -22.44 -0.51
C PRO A 421 -32.43 -23.61 -1.49
N LYS A 422 -33.54 -24.08 -2.06
CA LYS A 422 -33.55 -25.10 -3.13
C LYS A 422 -32.79 -24.66 -4.41
N ARG A 423 -32.55 -23.35 -4.56
CA ARG A 423 -31.86 -22.72 -5.71
C ARG A 423 -30.88 -21.65 -5.20
N PRO A 424 -29.71 -22.04 -4.68
CA PRO A 424 -28.78 -21.10 -4.03
C PRO A 424 -28.26 -20.00 -4.94
N LEU A 425 -28.03 -20.30 -6.23
CA LEU A 425 -27.63 -19.29 -7.21
C LEU A 425 -28.71 -18.22 -7.43
N MET A 426 -29.99 -18.57 -7.29
CA MET A 426 -31.07 -17.60 -7.42
C MET A 426 -31.17 -16.69 -6.19
N ALA A 427 -30.97 -17.24 -4.99
CA ALA A 427 -30.84 -16.41 -3.80
C ALA A 427 -29.65 -15.43 -3.91
N TYR A 428 -28.50 -15.89 -4.46
CA TYR A 428 -27.36 -15.02 -4.74
C TYR A 428 -27.69 -13.89 -5.73
N ILE A 429 -28.39 -14.20 -6.83
CA ILE A 429 -28.86 -13.18 -7.79
C ILE A 429 -29.74 -12.14 -7.10
N ALA A 430 -30.65 -12.56 -6.22
CA ALA A 430 -31.52 -11.66 -5.48
C ALA A 430 -30.71 -10.74 -4.53
N CYS A 431 -29.72 -11.28 -3.81
CA CYS A 431 -28.82 -10.48 -2.97
C CYS A 431 -28.12 -9.39 -3.80
N GLU A 432 -27.48 -9.76 -4.91
CA GLU A 432 -26.75 -8.82 -5.77
C GLU A 432 -27.65 -7.72 -6.36
N MET A 433 -28.86 -8.08 -6.82
CA MET A 433 -29.84 -7.10 -7.30
C MET A 433 -30.29 -6.13 -6.20
N LEU A 434 -30.61 -6.66 -5.02
CA LEU A 434 -31.08 -5.83 -3.90
C LEU A 434 -29.99 -4.92 -3.35
N ILE A 435 -28.73 -5.37 -3.32
CA ILE A 435 -27.57 -4.53 -2.98
C ILE A 435 -27.48 -3.36 -3.97
N GLY A 436 -27.51 -3.64 -5.28
CA GLY A 436 -27.45 -2.59 -6.31
C GLY A 436 -28.58 -1.57 -6.21
N VAL A 437 -29.83 -2.04 -6.03
CA VAL A 437 -30.99 -1.15 -5.84
C VAL A 437 -30.84 -0.29 -4.58
N TYR A 438 -30.45 -0.91 -3.46
CA TYR A 438 -30.27 -0.19 -2.20
C TYR A 438 -29.23 0.92 -2.34
N CYS A 439 -28.06 0.61 -2.92
CA CYS A 439 -26.96 1.56 -3.06
C CYS A 439 -27.25 2.70 -4.04
N ILE A 440 -28.17 2.55 -4.99
CA ILE A 440 -28.63 3.69 -5.82
C ILE A 440 -29.43 4.70 -4.99
N ILE A 441 -30.15 4.24 -3.97
CA ILE A 441 -31.02 5.07 -3.13
C ILE A 441 -30.23 5.69 -1.96
N THR A 442 -29.02 5.21 -1.66
CA THR A 442 -28.25 5.67 -0.49
C THR A 442 -27.99 7.17 -0.41
N PRO A 443 -27.74 7.93 -1.51
CA PRO A 443 -27.57 9.39 -1.39
C PRO A 443 -28.77 10.09 -0.76
N PHE A 444 -29.99 9.60 -1.01
CA PHE A 444 -31.20 10.10 -0.36
C PHE A 444 -31.29 9.64 1.10
N LEU A 445 -30.94 8.37 1.38
CA LEU A 445 -30.94 7.84 2.74
C LEU A 445 -29.94 8.54 3.66
N PHE A 446 -28.76 8.91 3.16
CA PHE A 446 -27.76 9.67 3.91
C PHE A 446 -28.30 11.04 4.33
N LYS A 447 -28.91 11.79 3.39
CA LYS A 447 -29.56 13.08 3.70
C LYS A 447 -30.66 12.92 4.76
N PHE A 448 -31.52 11.92 4.60
CA PHE A 448 -32.60 11.65 5.54
C PHE A 448 -32.06 11.29 6.95
N ILE A 449 -31.03 10.45 7.03
CA ILE A 449 -30.39 10.09 8.30
C ILE A 449 -29.71 11.30 8.94
N GLN A 450 -29.08 12.16 8.14
CA GLN A 450 -28.49 13.41 8.64
C GLN A 450 -29.55 14.32 9.27
N GLU A 451 -30.71 14.49 8.63
CA GLU A 451 -31.81 15.29 9.19
C GLU A 451 -32.30 14.72 10.53
N ILE A 452 -32.49 13.40 10.62
CA ILE A 452 -32.86 12.75 11.89
C ILE A 452 -31.77 12.96 12.95
N TYR A 453 -30.50 12.75 12.58
CA TYR A 453 -29.38 12.94 13.50
C TYR A 453 -29.36 14.37 14.05
N LEU A 454 -29.49 15.38 13.19
CA LEU A 454 -29.55 16.78 13.60
C LEU A 454 -30.73 17.05 14.53
N HIS A 455 -31.92 16.51 14.23
CA HIS A 455 -33.09 16.69 15.09
C HIS A 455 -32.90 16.11 16.49
N LEU A 456 -32.19 14.99 16.62
CA LEU A 456 -31.93 14.32 17.90
C LEU A 456 -30.73 14.89 18.66
N ALA A 457 -29.70 15.34 17.94
CA ALA A 457 -28.38 15.64 18.50
C ALA A 457 -28.10 17.14 18.72
N THR A 458 -28.88 18.03 18.10
CA THR A 458 -28.65 19.49 18.24
C THR A 458 -28.77 19.93 19.70
N GLY A 459 -27.81 20.75 20.15
CA GLY A 459 -27.74 21.27 21.52
C GLY A 459 -27.15 20.31 22.55
N LEU A 460 -26.88 19.05 22.17
CA LEU A 460 -26.19 18.11 23.06
C LEU A 460 -24.68 18.41 23.11
N PRO A 461 -24.02 18.20 24.27
CA PRO A 461 -22.57 18.25 24.36
C PRO A 461 -21.92 17.26 23.37
N PRO A 462 -20.84 17.63 22.67
CA PRO A 462 -20.19 16.75 21.69
C PRO A 462 -19.63 15.44 22.27
N ASP A 463 -19.33 15.44 23.56
CA ASP A 463 -18.85 14.31 24.35
C ASP A 463 -19.98 13.50 25.00
N ALA A 464 -21.24 13.86 24.75
CA ALA A 464 -22.38 13.16 25.33
C ALA A 464 -22.44 11.71 24.84
N SER A 465 -22.46 10.77 25.79
CA SER A 465 -22.51 9.32 25.50
C SER A 465 -23.73 8.90 24.69
N VAL A 466 -24.84 9.64 24.77
CA VAL A 466 -26.05 9.39 23.97
C VAL A 466 -25.81 9.59 22.47
N LEU A 467 -24.85 10.44 22.06
CA LEU A 467 -24.50 10.61 20.65
C LEU A 467 -23.92 9.32 20.07
N ILE A 468 -23.16 8.55 20.85
CA ILE A 468 -22.66 7.24 20.43
C ILE A 468 -23.83 6.30 20.13
N PHE A 469 -24.86 6.31 20.98
CA PHE A 469 -26.06 5.51 20.76
C PHE A 469 -26.79 5.93 19.47
N TYR A 470 -27.00 7.24 19.23
CA TYR A 470 -27.65 7.72 18.00
C TYR A 470 -26.86 7.35 16.75
N ARG A 471 -25.53 7.53 16.77
CA ARG A 471 -24.64 7.16 15.66
C ARG A 471 -24.71 5.66 15.36
N LEU A 472 -24.68 4.82 16.41
CA LEU A 472 -24.80 3.37 16.26
C LEU A 472 -26.19 2.97 15.73
N ALA A 473 -27.26 3.53 16.26
CA ALA A 473 -28.63 3.20 15.85
C ALA A 473 -28.90 3.61 14.40
N LEU A 474 -28.56 4.86 14.03
CA LEU A 474 -28.74 5.38 12.69
C LEU A 474 -27.80 4.70 11.68
N GLY A 475 -26.54 4.45 12.08
CA GLY A 475 -25.61 3.63 11.30
C GLY A 475 -26.15 2.22 11.06
N CYS A 476 -26.76 1.58 12.07
CA CYS A 476 -27.39 0.26 11.93
C CYS A 476 -28.53 0.28 10.91
N ILE A 477 -29.43 1.27 11.01
CA ILE A 477 -30.57 1.41 10.09
C ILE A 477 -30.10 1.52 8.63
N LEU A 478 -29.01 2.26 8.41
CA LEU A 478 -28.47 2.51 7.08
C LEU A 478 -27.60 1.38 6.53
N LEU A 479 -26.74 0.79 7.35
CA LEU A 479 -25.72 -0.15 6.87
C LEU A 479 -26.13 -1.61 6.97
N LEU A 480 -26.99 -2.00 7.93
CA LEU A 480 -27.35 -3.41 8.10
C LEU A 480 -28.03 -4.03 6.87
N PRO A 481 -28.98 -3.36 6.17
CA PRO A 481 -29.65 -3.98 5.02
C PRO A 481 -28.70 -4.44 3.91
N PRO A 482 -27.82 -3.59 3.33
CA PRO A 482 -26.91 -4.03 2.27
C PRO A 482 -25.83 -4.98 2.79
N THR A 483 -25.31 -4.76 4.00
CA THR A 483 -24.20 -5.58 4.54
C THR A 483 -24.64 -6.98 4.97
N LEU A 484 -25.89 -7.16 5.43
CA LEU A 484 -26.47 -8.47 5.67
C LEU A 484 -26.56 -9.27 4.36
N LEU A 485 -26.99 -8.63 3.27
CA LEU A 485 -27.02 -9.26 1.95
C LEU A 485 -25.61 -9.62 1.46
N MET A 486 -24.63 -8.71 1.62
CA MET A 486 -23.23 -8.96 1.29
C MET A 486 -22.67 -10.14 2.08
N GLY A 487 -22.95 -10.22 3.39
CA GLY A 487 -22.52 -11.34 4.24
C GLY A 487 -23.11 -12.69 3.84
N ALA A 488 -24.33 -12.70 3.30
CA ALA A 488 -25.01 -13.92 2.85
C ALA A 488 -24.45 -14.49 1.54
N THR A 489 -23.76 -13.69 0.72
CA THR A 489 -23.28 -14.10 -0.62
C THR A 489 -22.34 -15.31 -0.58
N MET A 490 -21.37 -15.34 0.34
CA MET A 490 -20.37 -16.40 0.42
C MET A 490 -20.98 -17.77 0.81
N PRO A 491 -21.81 -17.88 1.87
CA PRO A 491 -22.54 -19.13 2.15
C PRO A 491 -23.40 -19.63 0.98
N LEU A 492 -24.06 -18.72 0.25
CA LEU A 492 -24.90 -19.06 -0.91
C LEU A 492 -24.08 -19.63 -2.08
N LEU A 493 -22.92 -19.03 -2.39
CA LEU A 493 -22.01 -19.57 -3.41
C LEU A 493 -21.39 -20.90 -2.99
N LEU A 494 -21.08 -21.09 -1.70
CA LEU A 494 -20.62 -22.37 -1.17
C LEU A 494 -21.70 -23.46 -1.31
N ALA A 495 -22.97 -23.14 -1.05
CA ALA A 495 -24.08 -24.05 -1.27
C ALA A 495 -24.18 -24.46 -2.76
N TYR A 496 -24.07 -23.51 -3.68
CA TYR A 496 -24.06 -23.80 -5.12
C TYR A 496 -22.85 -24.66 -5.56
N CYS A 497 -21.64 -24.38 -5.06
CA CYS A 497 -20.46 -25.18 -5.37
C CYS A 497 -20.57 -26.62 -4.86
N ARG A 498 -21.26 -26.84 -3.72
CA ARG A 498 -21.56 -28.17 -3.20
C ARG A 498 -22.50 -28.94 -4.13
N GLU A 499 -23.57 -28.31 -4.62
CA GLU A 499 -24.52 -28.94 -5.57
C GLU A 499 -23.82 -29.44 -6.85
N LYS A 500 -22.80 -28.70 -7.32
CA LYS A 500 -22.04 -29.06 -8.54
C LYS A 500 -20.89 -30.05 -8.29
N ARG A 501 -20.92 -30.82 -7.20
CA ARG A 501 -19.93 -31.86 -6.81
C ARG A 501 -18.49 -31.32 -6.71
N GLY A 502 -18.31 -30.04 -6.38
CA GLY A 502 -17.00 -29.44 -6.14
C GLY A 502 -16.38 -29.90 -4.81
N GLN A 503 -15.05 -30.01 -4.74
CA GLN A 503 -14.37 -30.19 -3.45
C GLN A 503 -14.59 -28.93 -2.60
N ILE A 504 -15.47 -29.01 -1.58
CA ILE A 504 -15.87 -27.86 -0.76
C ILE A 504 -14.67 -27.11 -0.16
N ASN A 505 -13.63 -27.83 0.25
CA ASN A 505 -12.39 -27.25 0.79
C ASN A 505 -11.66 -26.37 -0.24
N MET A 506 -11.66 -26.76 -1.52
CA MET A 506 -11.05 -25.96 -2.60
C MET A 506 -11.94 -24.78 -3.00
N ALA A 507 -13.27 -24.96 -2.95
CA ALA A 507 -14.23 -23.89 -3.23
C ALA A 507 -14.09 -22.73 -2.23
N VAL A 508 -13.92 -23.02 -0.93
CA VAL A 508 -13.68 -22.00 0.11
C VAL A 508 -12.46 -21.14 -0.25
N ALA A 509 -11.31 -21.77 -0.52
CA ALA A 509 -10.09 -21.04 -0.84
C ALA A 509 -10.22 -20.21 -2.13
N ASN A 510 -10.84 -20.76 -3.18
CA ASN A 510 -11.04 -20.05 -4.45
C ASN A 510 -11.99 -18.87 -4.33
N LEU A 511 -13.13 -19.04 -3.65
CA LEU A 511 -14.13 -17.99 -3.47
C LEU A 511 -13.60 -16.87 -2.57
N TYR A 512 -12.97 -17.21 -1.45
CA TYR A 512 -12.34 -16.22 -0.58
C TYR A 512 -11.28 -15.41 -1.33
N ALA A 513 -10.36 -16.09 -2.04
CA ALA A 513 -9.35 -15.39 -2.84
C ALA A 513 -9.96 -14.52 -3.94
N ALA A 514 -11.01 -14.98 -4.62
CA ALA A 514 -11.69 -14.23 -5.68
C ALA A 514 -12.30 -12.93 -5.14
N ASN A 515 -13.09 -13.02 -4.06
CA ASN A 515 -13.69 -11.83 -3.44
C ASN A 515 -12.62 -10.85 -2.93
N THR A 516 -11.59 -11.37 -2.27
CA THR A 516 -10.52 -10.53 -1.71
C THR A 516 -9.65 -9.87 -2.79
N ILE A 517 -9.41 -10.52 -3.95
CA ILE A 517 -8.76 -9.86 -5.10
C ILE A 517 -9.63 -8.72 -5.63
N GLY A 518 -10.94 -8.99 -5.78
CA GLY A 518 -11.92 -7.98 -6.15
C GLY A 518 -11.87 -6.78 -5.23
N ALA A 519 -11.96 -7.04 -3.92
CA ALA A 519 -11.86 -6.03 -2.88
C ALA A 519 -10.54 -5.26 -2.98
N ALA A 520 -9.37 -5.92 -3.02
CA ALA A 520 -8.08 -5.25 -3.15
C ALA A 520 -8.04 -4.26 -4.33
N LEU A 521 -8.49 -4.70 -5.51
CA LEU A 521 -8.58 -3.84 -6.69
C LEU A 521 -9.59 -2.70 -6.51
N GLY A 522 -10.70 -2.96 -5.82
CA GLY A 522 -11.71 -1.97 -5.46
C GLY A 522 -11.12 -0.84 -4.61
N ALA A 523 -10.35 -1.16 -3.57
CA ALA A 523 -9.70 -0.16 -2.70
C ALA A 523 -8.72 0.71 -3.47
N LEU A 524 -7.88 0.08 -4.30
CA LEU A 524 -6.86 0.78 -5.07
C LEU A 524 -7.50 1.69 -6.12
N LEU A 525 -8.41 1.16 -6.94
CA LEU A 525 -9.05 1.93 -8.01
C LEU A 525 -10.04 2.96 -7.47
N ALA A 526 -10.72 2.70 -6.35
CA ALA A 526 -11.54 3.70 -5.66
C ALA A 526 -10.72 4.95 -5.31
N GLY A 527 -9.59 4.78 -4.62
CA GLY A 527 -8.77 5.91 -4.18
C GLY A 527 -7.96 6.58 -5.29
N TYR A 528 -7.47 5.84 -6.28
CA TYR A 528 -6.59 6.42 -7.31
C TYR A 528 -7.30 6.96 -8.55
N TYR A 529 -8.47 6.42 -8.89
CA TYR A 529 -9.11 6.70 -10.17
C TYR A 529 -10.60 7.04 -10.07
N ILE A 530 -11.38 6.21 -9.39
CA ILE A 530 -12.85 6.31 -9.44
C ILE A 530 -13.33 7.53 -8.65
N LEU A 531 -13.00 7.64 -7.35
CA LEU A 531 -13.43 8.78 -6.53
C LEU A 531 -12.87 10.13 -7.03
N PRO A 532 -11.56 10.27 -7.36
CA PRO A 532 -11.03 11.54 -7.83
C PRO A 532 -11.62 12.00 -9.16
N ALA A 533 -12.05 11.08 -10.03
CA ALA A 533 -12.56 11.43 -11.36
C ALA A 533 -14.09 11.60 -11.40
N MET A 534 -14.82 10.93 -10.49
CA MET A 534 -16.27 10.77 -10.59
C MET A 534 -17.03 11.28 -9.36
N GLY A 535 -16.33 11.57 -8.26
CA GLY A 535 -16.96 11.96 -7.00
C GLY A 535 -17.73 10.81 -6.33
N ILE A 536 -18.35 11.07 -5.18
CA ILE A 536 -19.00 10.05 -4.35
C ILE A 536 -20.22 9.43 -5.04
N THR A 537 -21.10 10.28 -5.58
CA THR A 537 -22.41 9.85 -6.11
C THR A 537 -22.27 8.93 -7.31
N LEU A 538 -21.46 9.30 -8.31
CA LEU A 538 -21.28 8.49 -9.51
C LEU A 538 -20.46 7.23 -9.21
N SER A 539 -19.52 7.28 -8.27
CA SER A 539 -18.79 6.09 -7.79
C SER A 539 -19.75 5.03 -7.23
N THR A 540 -20.74 5.47 -6.44
CA THR A 540 -21.79 4.60 -5.91
C THR A 540 -22.64 3.99 -7.01
N ALA A 541 -23.03 4.80 -8.01
CA ALA A 541 -23.82 4.33 -9.15
C ALA A 541 -23.05 3.30 -10.00
N ILE A 542 -21.74 3.47 -10.19
CA ILE A 542 -20.88 2.52 -10.91
C ILE A 542 -20.78 1.20 -10.15
N ALA A 543 -20.56 1.24 -8.84
CA ALA A 543 -20.57 0.04 -8.02
C ALA A 543 -21.92 -0.70 -8.12
N ALA A 544 -23.05 0.02 -8.13
CA ALA A 544 -24.38 -0.56 -8.31
C ALA A 544 -24.58 -1.19 -9.69
N ALA A 545 -24.10 -0.54 -10.74
CA ALA A 545 -24.10 -1.10 -12.10
C ALA A 545 -23.31 -2.41 -12.19
N ILE A 546 -22.19 -2.52 -11.44
CA ILE A 546 -21.40 -3.76 -11.36
C ILE A 546 -22.21 -4.87 -10.66
N ASN A 547 -22.91 -4.59 -9.57
CA ASN A 547 -23.79 -5.59 -8.92
C ASN A 547 -24.91 -6.08 -9.86
N PHE A 548 -25.53 -5.19 -10.63
CA PHE A 548 -26.52 -5.60 -11.65
C PHE A 548 -25.89 -6.47 -12.76
N ALA A 549 -24.68 -6.14 -13.20
CA ALA A 549 -23.95 -6.95 -14.16
C ALA A 549 -23.64 -8.35 -13.59
N VAL A 550 -23.22 -8.45 -12.32
CA VAL A 550 -22.99 -9.71 -11.61
C VAL A 550 -24.27 -10.53 -11.51
N ALA A 551 -25.39 -9.93 -11.11
CA ALA A 551 -26.69 -10.58 -11.05
C ALA A 551 -27.12 -11.12 -12.44
N PHE A 552 -26.92 -10.33 -13.49
CA PHE A 552 -27.20 -10.74 -14.87
C PHE A 552 -26.32 -11.92 -15.32
N MET A 553 -25.00 -11.88 -15.05
CA MET A 553 -24.09 -12.99 -15.35
C MET A 553 -24.51 -14.28 -14.62
N ALA A 554 -24.88 -14.17 -13.34
CA ALA A 554 -25.35 -15.29 -12.55
C ALA A 554 -26.66 -15.87 -13.10
N LEU A 555 -27.57 -15.02 -13.59
CA LEU A 555 -28.79 -15.44 -14.26
C LEU A 555 -28.52 -16.21 -15.56
N GLN A 556 -27.52 -15.81 -16.35
CA GLN A 556 -27.11 -16.54 -17.55
C GLN A 556 -26.56 -17.94 -17.22
N ILE A 557 -25.75 -18.04 -16.16
CA ILE A 557 -25.22 -19.32 -15.66
C ILE A 557 -26.36 -20.21 -15.16
N PHE A 558 -27.33 -19.63 -14.46
CA PHE A 558 -28.52 -20.33 -13.98
C PHE A 558 -29.33 -20.91 -15.15
N LYS A 559 -29.62 -20.10 -16.19
CA LYS A 559 -30.36 -20.53 -17.38
C LYS A 559 -29.67 -21.66 -18.13
N LYS A 560 -28.34 -21.61 -18.27
CA LYS A 560 -27.56 -22.61 -19.03
C LYS A 560 -27.46 -23.98 -18.34
N ASN A 561 -27.60 -24.02 -17.02
CA ASN A 561 -27.29 -25.20 -16.20
C ASN A 561 -28.54 -25.90 -15.59
N ASN A 562 -29.75 -25.60 -16.08
CA ASN A 562 -31.05 -26.11 -15.61
C ASN A 562 -31.38 -27.56 -16.06
N GLY A 563 -30.39 -28.45 -16.13
CA GLY A 563 -30.62 -29.89 -16.35
C GLY A 563 -31.02 -30.61 -15.04
N PRO A 564 -31.75 -31.75 -15.11
CA PRO A 564 -32.12 -32.52 -13.93
C PRO A 564 -30.87 -32.97 -13.16
N ILE A 565 -30.95 -32.88 -11.82
CA ILE A 565 -29.88 -33.27 -10.91
C ILE A 565 -29.84 -34.81 -10.89
N GLU A 566 -28.83 -35.41 -11.52
CA GLU A 566 -28.58 -36.85 -11.38
C GLU A 566 -28.33 -37.20 -9.91
N GLN A 567 -29.11 -38.17 -9.43
CA GLN A 567 -29.09 -38.69 -8.05
C GLN A 567 -27.67 -39.00 -7.55
N GLU A 568 -27.50 -38.86 -6.24
CA GLU A 568 -26.31 -39.23 -5.50
C GLU A 568 -25.85 -40.66 -5.84
N ILE A 569 -24.70 -40.78 -6.48
CA ILE A 569 -23.88 -41.98 -6.33
C ILE A 569 -22.95 -41.66 -5.17
N ASP A 570 -23.31 -42.16 -3.99
CA ASP A 570 -22.45 -42.15 -2.81
C ASP A 570 -21.23 -43.05 -3.10
N PHE A 571 -20.15 -42.43 -3.58
CA PHE A 571 -18.84 -43.08 -3.52
C PHE A 571 -18.39 -43.02 -2.07
N GLY A 572 -18.80 -44.05 -1.32
CA GLY A 572 -18.45 -44.32 0.08
C GLY A 572 -16.94 -44.43 0.31
N ILE A 573 -16.24 -43.31 0.17
CA ILE A 573 -14.88 -43.16 0.68
C ILE A 573 -15.04 -42.76 2.13
N GLN A 574 -15.04 -43.76 3.02
CA GLN A 574 -14.85 -43.56 4.45
C GLN A 574 -13.62 -42.68 4.67
N ARG A 575 -13.84 -41.40 4.92
CA ARG A 575 -12.82 -40.51 5.47
C ARG A 575 -12.83 -40.72 6.97
N ALA A 576 -11.67 -41.02 7.53
CA ALA A 576 -11.51 -41.04 8.98
C ALA A 576 -12.07 -39.72 9.55
N PRO A 577 -13.08 -39.78 10.44
CA PRO A 577 -13.69 -38.59 10.99
C PRO A 577 -12.61 -37.81 11.74
N ILE A 578 -12.38 -36.56 11.32
CA ILE A 578 -11.62 -35.63 12.15
C ILE A 578 -12.41 -35.46 13.45
N SER A 579 -11.73 -35.56 14.60
CA SER A 579 -12.40 -35.44 15.90
C SER A 579 -13.10 -34.09 16.04
N SER A 580 -14.27 -34.07 16.68
CA SER A 580 -15.04 -32.82 16.88
C SER A 580 -14.22 -31.73 17.58
N TYR A 581 -13.21 -32.11 18.37
CA TYR A 581 -12.25 -31.21 19.01
C TYR A 581 -11.46 -30.36 18.01
N ALA A 582 -10.99 -30.92 16.90
CA ALA A 582 -10.24 -30.16 15.90
C ALA A 582 -11.12 -29.15 15.15
N GLY A 583 -12.43 -29.42 15.04
CA GLY A 583 -13.41 -28.45 14.56
C GLY A 583 -13.57 -27.26 15.50
N VAL A 584 -13.66 -27.51 16.81
CA VAL A 584 -13.75 -26.45 17.83
C VAL A 584 -12.47 -25.63 17.89
N GLU A 585 -11.29 -26.27 17.87
CA GLU A 585 -9.99 -25.58 17.80
C GLU A 585 -9.91 -24.66 16.57
N ALA A 586 -10.40 -25.12 15.40
CA ALA A 586 -10.45 -24.29 14.20
C ALA A 586 -11.41 -23.10 14.33
N LEU A 587 -12.54 -23.24 15.03
CA LEU A 587 -13.43 -22.12 15.33
C LEU A 587 -12.78 -21.09 16.28
N ILE A 588 -12.03 -21.55 17.28
CA ILE A 588 -11.26 -20.68 18.18
C ILE A 588 -10.20 -19.93 17.40
N VAL A 589 -9.47 -20.62 16.52
CA VAL A 589 -8.47 -20.00 15.62
C VAL A 589 -9.12 -18.99 14.68
N LEU A 590 -10.31 -19.27 14.14
CA LEU A 590 -11.02 -18.28 13.31
C LEU A 590 -11.45 -17.05 14.10
N PHE A 591 -11.96 -17.22 15.33
CA PHE A 591 -12.37 -16.09 16.17
C PHE A 591 -11.16 -15.25 16.62
N LEU A 592 -10.16 -15.87 17.26
CA LEU A 592 -8.97 -15.16 17.75
C LEU A 592 -8.05 -14.73 16.61
N GLY A 593 -7.97 -15.49 15.54
CA GLY A 593 -7.26 -15.13 14.31
C GLY A 593 -7.91 -13.96 13.60
N GLY A 594 -9.25 -13.87 13.56
CA GLY A 594 -9.95 -12.68 13.10
C GLY A 594 -9.64 -11.45 13.95
N MET A 595 -9.64 -11.61 15.27
CA MET A 595 -9.22 -10.55 16.19
C MET A 595 -7.79 -10.08 15.92
N ILE A 596 -6.83 -11.01 15.74
CA ILE A 596 -5.45 -10.69 15.35
C ILE A 596 -5.42 -9.97 14.00
N THR A 597 -6.20 -10.43 13.01
CA THR A 597 -6.18 -9.92 11.64
C THR A 597 -6.45 -8.43 11.61
N LEU A 598 -7.60 -8.01 12.16
CA LEU A 598 -8.00 -6.60 12.11
C LEU A 598 -7.29 -5.75 13.16
N ALA A 599 -6.93 -6.32 14.32
CA ALA A 599 -6.11 -5.59 15.29
C ALA A 599 -4.73 -5.27 14.71
N LEU A 600 -4.10 -6.23 14.02
CA LEU A 600 -2.81 -6.03 13.38
C LEU A 600 -2.91 -5.02 12.23
N GLU A 601 -3.96 -5.13 11.41
CA GLU A 601 -4.24 -4.17 10.34
C GLU A 601 -4.30 -2.74 10.91
N VAL A 602 -5.14 -2.48 11.93
CA VAL A 602 -5.26 -1.16 12.57
C VAL A 602 -3.91 -0.65 13.11
N LYS A 603 -3.10 -1.52 13.74
CA LYS A 603 -1.79 -1.11 14.29
C LYS A 603 -0.76 -0.83 13.21
N TYR A 604 -0.76 -1.59 12.12
CA TYR A 604 0.13 -1.36 11.00
C TYR A 604 -0.29 -0.13 10.19
N MET A 605 -1.60 0.10 10.02
CA MET A 605 -2.15 1.33 9.44
C MET A 605 -1.71 2.55 10.27
N PHE A 606 -1.77 2.47 11.60
CA PHE A 606 -1.29 3.52 12.49
C PHE A 606 0.21 3.81 12.27
N LEU A 607 1.08 2.78 12.30
CA LEU A 607 2.50 2.97 12.09
C LEU A 607 2.83 3.48 10.68
N LEU A 608 2.16 2.97 9.65
CA LEU A 608 2.33 3.42 8.27
C LEU A 608 1.78 4.83 8.04
N ALA A 609 0.74 5.26 8.75
CA ALA A 609 0.28 6.65 8.70
C ALA A 609 1.38 7.61 9.21
N VAL A 610 2.14 7.20 10.22
CA VAL A 610 3.32 7.92 10.73
C VAL A 610 4.46 7.89 9.70
N VAL A 611 4.87 6.70 9.23
CA VAL A 611 6.12 6.54 8.45
C VAL A 611 5.97 6.61 6.94
N ALA A 612 4.78 6.40 6.36
CA ALA A 612 4.53 6.42 4.91
C ALA A 612 3.62 7.58 4.50
N GLY A 613 2.80 8.10 5.42
CA GLY A 613 1.99 9.31 5.27
C GLY A 613 0.49 9.05 5.46
N ASN A 614 -0.26 10.13 5.68
CA ASN A 614 -1.68 10.11 6.06
C ASN A 614 -2.63 10.63 4.95
N SER A 615 -2.25 10.48 3.69
CA SER A 615 -3.08 10.86 2.54
C SER A 615 -4.09 9.77 2.20
N THR A 616 -5.19 10.13 1.54
CA THR A 616 -6.19 9.16 1.02
C THR A 616 -5.57 8.08 0.13
N TYR A 617 -4.57 8.44 -0.67
CA TYR A 617 -3.81 7.51 -1.50
C TYR A 617 -3.03 6.48 -0.66
N ALA A 618 -2.37 6.93 0.41
CA ALA A 618 -1.63 6.04 1.30
C ALA A 618 -2.57 5.02 1.96
N PHE A 619 -3.75 5.46 2.43
CA PHE A 619 -4.77 4.55 2.96
C PHE A 619 -5.19 3.46 1.96
N SER A 620 -5.45 3.85 0.69
CA SER A 620 -5.80 2.91 -0.37
C SER A 620 -4.69 1.90 -0.66
N LEU A 621 -3.42 2.32 -0.64
CA LEU A 621 -2.27 1.43 -0.82
C LEU A 621 -2.18 0.41 0.31
N MET A 622 -2.28 0.86 1.56
CA MET A 622 -2.19 -0.02 2.72
C MET A 622 -3.27 -1.12 2.66
N LEU A 623 -4.53 -0.73 2.45
CA LEU A 623 -5.66 -1.67 2.31
C LEU A 623 -5.48 -2.62 1.13
N PHE A 624 -5.04 -2.12 -0.03
CA PHE A 624 -4.72 -2.95 -1.20
C PHE A 624 -3.67 -4.02 -0.87
N THR A 625 -2.57 -3.63 -0.22
CA THR A 625 -1.47 -4.56 0.07
C THR A 625 -1.85 -5.63 1.09
N PHE A 626 -2.64 -5.28 2.10
CA PHE A 626 -3.15 -6.21 3.09
C PHE A 626 -4.11 -7.24 2.47
N LEU A 627 -5.11 -6.77 1.71
CA LEU A 627 -6.06 -7.64 1.02
C LEU A 627 -5.37 -8.53 -0.02
N LEU A 628 -4.40 -8.00 -0.77
CA LEU A 628 -3.62 -8.78 -1.71
C LEU A 628 -2.86 -9.92 -1.01
N GLY A 629 -2.31 -9.67 0.17
CA GLY A 629 -1.71 -10.70 1.04
C GLY A 629 -2.70 -11.80 1.40
N LEU A 630 -3.89 -11.43 1.92
CA LEU A 630 -4.94 -12.38 2.28
C LEU A 630 -5.35 -13.28 1.08
N ALA A 631 -5.54 -12.68 -0.09
CA ALA A 631 -5.87 -13.40 -1.30
C ALA A 631 -4.76 -14.36 -1.76
N ALA A 632 -3.51 -13.87 -1.78
CA ALA A 632 -2.35 -14.66 -2.16
C ALA A 632 -2.16 -15.86 -1.22
N GLY A 633 -2.31 -15.66 0.09
CA GLY A 633 -2.23 -16.71 1.11
C GLY A 633 -3.22 -17.83 0.85
N SER A 634 -4.46 -17.46 0.56
CA SER A 634 -5.53 -18.41 0.24
C SER A 634 -5.29 -19.20 -1.04
N ILE A 635 -4.65 -18.58 -2.05
CA ILE A 635 -4.29 -19.26 -3.31
C ILE A 635 -3.14 -20.24 -3.09
N LEU A 636 -2.07 -19.80 -2.43
CA LEU A 636 -0.85 -20.56 -2.28
C LEU A 636 -1.04 -21.79 -1.38
N ILE A 637 -1.91 -21.72 -0.37
CA ILE A 637 -2.05 -22.81 0.61
C ILE A 637 -2.79 -24.05 0.08
N LYS A 638 -3.48 -23.94 -1.08
CA LYS A 638 -4.36 -24.98 -1.65
C LYS A 638 -3.77 -26.40 -1.68
N PRO A 639 -2.49 -26.63 -2.09
CA PRO A 639 -1.92 -27.97 -2.14
C PRO A 639 -1.80 -28.64 -0.77
N TRP A 640 -1.75 -27.84 0.31
CA TRP A 640 -1.43 -28.30 1.66
C TRP A 640 -2.62 -28.26 2.63
N ILE A 641 -3.79 -27.73 2.22
CA ILE A 641 -5.00 -27.57 3.07
C ILE A 641 -5.37 -28.82 3.89
N LYS A 642 -5.05 -30.02 3.40
CA LYS A 642 -5.38 -31.29 4.07
C LYS A 642 -4.40 -31.70 5.18
N GLN A 643 -3.30 -30.99 5.40
CA GLN A 643 -2.29 -31.34 6.41
C GLN A 643 -2.73 -30.91 7.82
N HIS A 644 -2.72 -31.84 8.77
CA HIS A 644 -3.25 -31.62 10.12
C HIS A 644 -2.38 -30.70 11.01
N ASN A 645 -1.06 -30.64 10.81
CA ASN A 645 -0.15 -29.80 11.60
C ASN A 645 0.03 -28.39 11.02
N LEU A 646 -0.50 -28.13 9.82
CA LEU A 646 -0.26 -26.90 9.07
C LEU A 646 -0.77 -25.66 9.80
N LEU A 647 -1.90 -25.75 10.49
CA LEU A 647 -2.46 -24.62 11.23
C LEU A 647 -1.51 -24.15 12.34
N ALA A 648 -0.89 -25.06 13.09
CA ALA A 648 0.10 -24.71 14.12
C ALA A 648 1.36 -24.08 13.52
N ILE A 649 1.83 -24.59 12.37
CA ILE A 649 2.97 -24.01 11.65
C ILE A 649 2.66 -22.58 11.23
N LEU A 650 1.46 -22.33 10.69
CA LEU A 650 1.04 -21.00 10.27
C LEU A 650 0.92 -20.02 11.45
N GLU A 651 0.37 -20.45 12.60
CA GLU A 651 0.28 -19.61 13.80
C GLU A 651 1.65 -19.21 14.35
N PHE A 652 2.60 -20.15 14.46
CA PHE A 652 3.97 -19.80 14.87
C PHE A 652 4.69 -18.93 13.84
N SER A 653 4.43 -19.16 12.55
CA SER A 653 4.99 -18.33 11.48
C SER A 653 4.43 -16.91 11.52
N LEU A 654 3.14 -16.75 11.83
CA LEU A 654 2.50 -15.45 12.01
C LEU A 654 3.14 -14.69 13.16
N ALA A 655 3.30 -15.34 14.33
CA ALA A 655 3.99 -14.75 15.48
C ALA A 655 5.42 -14.31 15.13
N ALA A 656 6.19 -15.15 14.43
CA ALA A 656 7.55 -14.83 14.01
C ALA A 656 7.60 -13.62 13.06
N VAL A 657 6.73 -13.58 12.04
CA VAL A 657 6.70 -12.50 11.06
C VAL A 657 6.26 -11.17 11.67
N ILE A 658 5.30 -11.18 12.60
CA ILE A 658 4.91 -9.98 13.34
C ILE A 658 6.10 -9.42 14.13
N LEU A 659 6.82 -10.27 14.88
CA LEU A 659 7.97 -9.83 15.66
C LEU A 659 9.15 -9.38 14.80
N LEU A 660 9.41 -10.03 13.67
CA LEU A 660 10.43 -9.60 12.71
C LEU A 660 10.10 -8.23 12.10
N GLY A 661 8.81 -7.92 11.92
CA GLY A 661 8.37 -6.60 11.44
C GLY A 661 8.81 -5.45 12.33
N ILE A 662 8.94 -5.67 13.65
CA ILE A 662 9.28 -4.63 14.64
C ILE A 662 10.62 -3.97 14.34
N PHE A 663 11.61 -4.73 13.86
CA PHE A 663 12.96 -4.23 13.57
C PHE A 663 13.03 -3.21 12.42
N ASN A 664 12.00 -3.15 11.57
CA ASN A 664 12.06 -2.35 10.35
C ASN A 664 11.48 -0.94 10.51
N TRP A 665 10.58 -0.71 11.49
CA TRP A 665 9.79 0.53 11.56
C TRP A 665 10.66 1.79 11.70
N GLU A 666 11.69 1.76 12.54
CA GLU A 666 12.59 2.90 12.77
C GLU A 666 13.43 3.27 11.54
N SER A 667 13.69 2.30 10.66
CA SER A 667 14.50 2.49 9.45
C SER A 667 13.70 3.02 8.25
N MET A 668 12.36 2.90 8.27
CA MET A 668 11.51 3.31 7.14
C MET A 668 11.59 4.81 6.83
N PRO A 669 11.55 5.73 7.82
CA PRO A 669 11.73 7.16 7.54
C PRO A 669 13.09 7.48 6.92
N ALA A 670 14.16 6.82 7.37
CA ALA A 670 15.50 6.98 6.77
C ALA A 670 15.53 6.48 5.31
N TYR A 671 14.79 5.42 4.99
CA TYR A 671 14.61 4.97 3.60
C TYR A 671 13.95 6.06 2.75
N PHE A 672 12.88 6.72 3.22
CA PHE A 672 12.29 7.87 2.50
C PHE A 672 13.28 9.04 2.36
N ALA A 673 14.03 9.36 3.42
CA ALA A 673 15.04 10.42 3.41
C ALA A 673 16.16 10.17 2.40
N SER A 674 16.50 8.90 2.12
CA SER A 674 17.55 8.54 1.16
C SER A 674 17.26 8.97 -0.28
N PHE A 675 16.01 9.34 -0.58
CA PHE A 675 15.58 9.84 -1.88
C PHE A 675 15.70 11.36 -2.07
N ALA A 676 16.19 12.12 -1.07
CA ALA A 676 16.19 13.59 -1.08
C ALA A 676 16.77 14.21 -2.36
N ASN A 677 17.87 13.64 -2.85
CA ASN A 677 18.59 14.11 -4.03
C ASN A 677 18.33 13.24 -5.27
N TYR A 678 17.38 12.30 -5.19
CA TYR A 678 17.17 11.31 -6.23
C TYR A 678 16.15 11.80 -7.27
N PRO A 679 16.50 11.88 -8.58
CA PRO A 679 15.66 12.54 -9.58
C PRO A 679 14.24 11.99 -9.70
N SER A 680 14.07 10.66 -9.65
CA SER A 680 12.74 10.03 -9.76
C SER A 680 11.82 10.36 -8.58
N ALA A 681 12.38 10.71 -7.42
CA ALA A 681 11.58 11.10 -6.26
C ALA A 681 10.97 12.50 -6.36
N LYS A 682 11.13 13.20 -7.50
CA LYS A 682 10.45 14.47 -7.79
C LYS A 682 9.07 14.28 -8.42
N GLU A 683 8.73 13.07 -8.85
CA GLU A 683 7.44 12.76 -9.46
C GLU A 683 6.47 12.16 -8.44
N PHE A 684 5.19 12.59 -8.51
CA PHE A 684 4.16 12.08 -7.62
C PHE A 684 3.96 10.56 -7.76
N GLY A 685 3.84 10.06 -9.00
CA GLY A 685 3.65 8.63 -9.25
C GLY A 685 4.80 7.76 -8.70
N ALA A 686 6.04 8.25 -8.79
CA ALA A 686 7.19 7.55 -8.24
C ALA A 686 7.18 7.51 -6.71
N ARG A 687 6.82 8.61 -6.03
CA ARG A 687 6.67 8.63 -4.56
C ARG A 687 5.56 7.69 -4.10
N GLU A 688 4.43 7.68 -4.78
CA GLU A 688 3.32 6.78 -4.47
C GLU A 688 3.70 5.32 -4.68
N PHE A 689 4.45 5.01 -5.73
CA PHE A 689 4.98 3.67 -5.95
C PHE A 689 5.94 3.23 -4.83
N ILE A 690 6.83 4.11 -4.38
CA ILE A 690 7.73 3.87 -3.24
C ILE A 690 6.93 3.63 -1.96
N ARG A 691 5.92 4.46 -1.66
CA ARG A 691 5.00 4.27 -0.52
C ARG A 691 4.29 2.93 -0.60
N GLY A 692 3.80 2.56 -1.80
CA GLY A 692 3.13 1.29 -2.04
C GLY A 692 4.03 0.09 -1.78
N LEU A 693 5.31 0.18 -2.15
CA LEU A 693 6.31 -0.84 -1.85
C LEU A 693 6.58 -0.97 -0.34
N VAL A 694 6.71 0.15 0.37
CA VAL A 694 6.87 0.13 1.84
C VAL A 694 5.66 -0.51 2.52
N CYS A 695 4.44 -0.13 2.11
CA CYS A 695 3.21 -0.75 2.59
C CYS A 695 3.18 -2.25 2.29
N PHE A 696 3.56 -2.64 1.07
CA PHE A 696 3.63 -4.06 0.66
C PHE A 696 4.60 -4.83 1.56
N CYS A 697 5.83 -4.36 1.73
CA CYS A 697 6.83 -5.04 2.56
C CYS A 697 6.40 -5.16 4.03
N ALA A 698 5.69 -4.16 4.57
CA ALA A 698 5.21 -4.18 5.94
C ALA A 698 4.00 -5.10 6.14
N MET A 699 2.97 -4.97 5.29
CA MET A 699 1.66 -5.59 5.50
C MET A 699 1.49 -6.95 4.82
N PHE A 700 2.10 -7.14 3.64
CA PHE A 700 1.89 -8.35 2.85
C PHE A 700 2.36 -9.63 3.56
N PRO A 701 3.53 -9.69 4.23
CA PRO A 701 3.99 -10.94 4.86
C PRO A 701 3.05 -11.51 5.94
N PRO A 702 2.60 -10.76 6.96
CA PRO A 702 1.64 -11.30 7.93
C PRO A 702 0.27 -11.56 7.29
N ALA A 703 -0.19 -10.68 6.38
CA ALA A 703 -1.46 -10.89 5.68
C ALA A 703 -1.47 -12.16 4.82
N LEU A 704 -0.33 -12.51 4.21
CA LEU A 704 -0.15 -13.77 3.47
C LEU A 704 -0.41 -14.99 4.35
N ILE A 705 0.13 -14.98 5.58
CA ILE A 705 -0.02 -16.09 6.53
C ILE A 705 -1.47 -16.15 7.03
N ILE A 706 -2.07 -15.01 7.38
CA ILE A 706 -3.48 -14.92 7.79
C ILE A 706 -4.40 -15.45 6.68
N GLY A 707 -4.16 -15.03 5.43
CA GLY A 707 -4.88 -15.50 4.26
C GLY A 707 -4.78 -17.00 4.03
N ALA A 708 -3.69 -17.63 4.49
CA ALA A 708 -3.51 -19.07 4.47
C ALA A 708 -4.21 -19.79 5.65
N ILE A 709 -4.25 -19.17 6.83
CA ILE A 709 -4.90 -19.71 8.04
C ILE A 709 -6.41 -19.92 7.79
N TYR A 710 -7.09 -18.91 7.22
CA TYR A 710 -8.54 -18.93 7.01
C TYR A 710 -9.05 -20.18 6.25
N PRO A 711 -8.60 -20.50 5.02
CA PRO A 711 -9.09 -21.67 4.30
C PRO A 711 -8.68 -23.00 4.94
N VAL A 712 -7.54 -23.07 5.65
CA VAL A 712 -7.13 -24.27 6.39
C VAL A 712 -8.08 -24.52 7.56
N ALA A 713 -8.38 -23.49 8.35
CA ALA A 713 -9.32 -23.59 9.46
C ALA A 713 -10.74 -23.92 8.97
N MET A 714 -11.22 -23.25 7.91
CA MET A 714 -12.50 -23.55 7.28
C MET A 714 -12.60 -24.99 6.78
N ALA A 715 -11.54 -25.54 6.18
CA ALA A 715 -11.52 -26.93 5.76
C ALA A 715 -11.60 -27.91 6.93
N GLN A 716 -10.98 -27.59 8.08
CA GLN A 716 -11.10 -28.38 9.31
C GLN A 716 -12.52 -28.33 9.88
N VAL A 717 -13.16 -27.15 9.89
CA VAL A 717 -14.58 -27.00 10.29
C VAL A 717 -15.50 -27.82 9.40
N ALA A 718 -15.40 -27.67 8.07
CA ALA A 718 -16.23 -28.40 7.12
C ALA A 718 -16.09 -29.93 7.28
N SER A 719 -14.88 -30.39 7.61
CA SER A 719 -14.59 -31.81 7.82
C SER A 719 -15.10 -32.33 9.18
N ALA A 720 -15.13 -31.48 10.21
CA ALA A 720 -15.63 -31.82 11.54
C ALA A 720 -17.16 -31.85 11.63
N PHE A 721 -17.86 -31.11 10.75
CA PHE A 721 -19.34 -31.03 10.72
C PHE A 721 -19.93 -31.46 9.36
N PRO A 722 -19.77 -32.73 8.94
CA PRO A 722 -20.11 -33.19 7.59
C PRO A 722 -21.61 -33.23 7.29
N LYS A 723 -22.49 -33.26 8.30
CA LYS A 723 -23.95 -33.30 8.12
C LYS A 723 -24.49 -32.00 7.51
N ASN A 724 -23.98 -30.86 7.96
CA ASN A 724 -24.43 -29.52 7.55
C ASN A 724 -23.24 -28.57 7.33
N PRO A 725 -22.38 -28.85 6.33
CA PRO A 725 -21.11 -28.14 6.18
C PRO A 725 -21.31 -26.66 5.80
N VAL A 726 -22.34 -26.31 5.03
CA VAL A 726 -22.65 -24.91 4.67
C VAL A 726 -23.01 -24.09 5.91
N ARG A 727 -23.83 -24.64 6.81
CA ARG A 727 -24.18 -23.98 8.08
C ARG A 727 -22.98 -23.81 8.99
N ALA A 728 -22.14 -24.84 9.10
CA ALA A 728 -20.92 -24.78 9.90
C ALA A 728 -19.93 -23.74 9.35
N LEU A 729 -19.77 -23.66 8.01
CA LEU A 729 -18.93 -22.66 7.35
C LEU A 729 -19.51 -21.23 7.49
N GLY A 730 -20.83 -21.07 7.43
CA GLY A 730 -21.49 -19.78 7.70
C GLY A 730 -21.25 -19.29 9.13
N LEU A 731 -21.39 -20.19 10.12
CA LEU A 731 -21.07 -19.88 11.53
C LEU A 731 -19.58 -19.57 11.72
N ALA A 732 -18.70 -20.35 11.10
CA ALA A 732 -17.26 -20.12 11.16
C ALA A 732 -16.88 -18.76 10.57
N ASN A 733 -17.51 -18.36 9.46
CA ASN A 733 -17.31 -17.04 8.86
C ASN A 733 -17.83 -15.93 9.79
N ALA A 734 -19.00 -16.12 10.39
CA ALA A 734 -19.55 -15.17 11.37
C ALA A 734 -18.65 -15.03 12.61
N LEU A 735 -18.08 -16.12 13.13
CA LEU A 735 -17.14 -16.07 14.25
C LEU A 735 -15.83 -15.35 13.88
N ASN A 736 -15.30 -15.58 12.68
CA ASN A 736 -14.14 -14.85 12.19
C ASN A 736 -14.42 -13.34 12.12
N THR A 737 -15.55 -12.95 11.52
CA THR A 737 -15.93 -11.53 11.41
C THR A 737 -16.28 -10.92 12.78
N SER A 738 -16.84 -11.68 13.71
CA SER A 738 -17.03 -11.23 15.10
C SER A 738 -15.69 -10.97 15.78
N GLY A 739 -14.73 -11.87 15.58
CA GLY A 739 -13.34 -11.69 16.00
C GLY A 739 -12.75 -10.41 15.42
N ASN A 740 -12.91 -10.18 14.11
CA ASN A 740 -12.47 -8.96 13.44
C ASN A 740 -13.02 -7.68 14.11
N ILE A 741 -14.32 -7.63 14.39
CA ILE A 741 -14.98 -6.47 15.05
C ILE A 741 -14.35 -6.22 16.42
N ILE A 742 -14.21 -7.27 17.23
CA ILE A 742 -13.57 -7.18 18.55
C ILE A 742 -12.12 -6.75 18.41
N GLY A 743 -11.41 -7.25 17.40
CA GLY A 743 -10.04 -6.87 17.07
C GLY A 743 -9.87 -5.39 16.82
N VAL A 744 -10.71 -4.80 15.95
CA VAL A 744 -10.72 -3.34 15.69
C VAL A 744 -10.97 -2.57 16.98
N LEU A 745 -12.05 -2.90 17.71
CA LEU A 745 -12.45 -2.15 18.91
C LEU A 745 -11.39 -2.26 20.02
N CYS A 746 -10.85 -3.45 20.26
CA CYS A 746 -9.79 -3.66 21.25
C CYS A 746 -8.49 -2.97 20.82
N ALA A 747 -8.08 -3.08 19.56
CA ALA A 747 -6.86 -2.42 19.07
C ALA A 747 -6.95 -0.90 19.24
N SER A 748 -8.08 -0.32 18.89
CA SER A 748 -8.32 1.13 18.89
C SER A 748 -8.48 1.71 20.29
N PHE A 749 -9.40 1.16 21.11
CA PHE A 749 -9.83 1.80 22.36
C PHE A 749 -9.20 1.22 23.62
N ILE A 750 -8.61 0.02 23.56
CA ILE A 750 -8.01 -0.65 24.73
C ILE A 750 -6.50 -0.73 24.57
N MET A 751 -6.02 -1.35 23.49
CA MET A 751 -4.61 -1.68 23.36
C MET A 751 -3.74 -0.45 23.10
N LEU A 752 -4.18 0.49 22.25
CA LEU A 752 -3.39 1.70 21.95
C LEU A 752 -3.24 2.58 23.20
N PRO A 753 -4.32 2.97 23.90
CA PRO A 753 -4.19 3.88 25.02
C PRO A 753 -3.54 3.23 26.25
N ALA A 754 -3.74 1.92 26.47
CA ALA A 754 -3.20 1.23 27.65
C ALA A 754 -1.75 0.77 27.51
N PHE A 755 -1.36 0.32 26.31
CA PHE A 755 -0.05 -0.31 26.09
C PHE A 755 0.79 0.40 25.03
N GLY A 756 0.25 1.31 24.22
CA GLY A 756 0.94 1.83 23.05
C GLY A 756 1.10 0.78 21.94
N VAL A 757 1.64 1.19 20.81
CA VAL A 757 1.66 0.41 19.56
C VAL A 757 2.64 -0.76 19.59
N LEU A 758 3.83 -0.60 20.18
CA LEU A 758 4.84 -1.67 20.28
C LEU A 758 4.32 -2.86 21.07
N TYR A 759 3.85 -2.61 22.30
CA TYR A 759 3.33 -3.66 23.17
C TYR A 759 2.03 -4.26 22.62
N SER A 760 1.20 -3.46 21.93
CA SER A 760 0.04 -3.98 21.20
C SER A 760 0.44 -5.07 20.20
N ILE A 761 1.46 -4.82 19.37
CA ILE A 761 1.95 -5.77 18.37
C ILE A 761 2.54 -7.02 19.03
N GLN A 762 3.26 -6.86 20.15
CA GLN A 762 3.80 -7.97 20.92
C GLN A 762 2.70 -8.86 21.52
N ILE A 763 1.60 -8.26 22.02
CA ILE A 763 0.44 -9.00 22.51
C ILE A 763 -0.19 -9.82 21.38
N LEU A 764 -0.37 -9.25 20.18
CA LEU A 764 -0.91 -9.98 19.03
C LEU A 764 -0.02 -11.17 18.63
N ALA A 765 1.31 -10.98 18.61
CA ALA A 765 2.25 -12.07 18.36
C ALA A 765 2.19 -13.15 19.45
N ALA A 766 2.02 -12.76 20.72
CA ALA A 766 1.85 -13.69 21.83
C ALA A 766 0.55 -14.50 21.71
N VAL A 767 -0.57 -13.89 21.31
CA VAL A 767 -1.84 -14.62 21.09
C VAL A 767 -1.68 -15.63 19.95
N ALA A 768 -1.06 -15.25 18.82
CA ALA A 768 -0.76 -16.18 17.73
C ALA A 768 0.13 -17.35 18.19
N PHE A 769 1.16 -17.06 18.98
CA PHE A 769 2.03 -18.08 19.58
C PHE A 769 1.25 -19.04 20.50
N MET A 770 0.35 -18.53 21.34
CA MET A 770 -0.49 -19.33 22.22
C MET A 770 -1.49 -20.21 21.45
N LEU A 771 -2.03 -19.72 20.32
CA LEU A 771 -2.84 -20.53 19.40
C LEU A 771 -2.02 -21.68 18.81
N GLY A 772 -0.79 -21.42 18.37
CA GLY A 772 0.14 -22.45 17.91
C GLY A 772 0.43 -23.53 18.95
N LEU A 773 0.63 -23.13 20.22
CA LEU A 773 0.80 -24.06 21.34
C LEU A 773 -0.46 -24.89 21.59
N MET A 774 -1.64 -24.25 21.65
CA MET A 774 -2.92 -24.93 21.84
C MET A 774 -3.12 -26.06 20.82
N LEU A 775 -2.81 -25.79 19.54
CA LEU A 775 -2.92 -26.77 18.44
C LEU A 775 -1.93 -27.93 18.56
N CYS A 776 -0.85 -27.77 19.33
CA CYS A 776 0.15 -28.82 19.58
C CYS A 776 -0.17 -29.69 20.80
N LEU A 777 -0.94 -29.22 21.79
CA LEU A 777 -1.17 -29.92 23.07
C LEU A 777 -1.75 -31.34 22.93
N LYS A 778 -2.58 -31.57 21.91
CA LYS A 778 -3.28 -32.86 21.68
C LYS A 778 -2.82 -33.58 20.41
N ARG A 779 -1.76 -33.09 19.75
CA ARG A 779 -1.26 -33.60 18.47
C ARG A 779 0.22 -33.96 18.59
N ARG A 780 0.71 -34.84 17.70
CA ARG A 780 2.14 -35.14 17.63
C ARG A 780 2.90 -33.85 17.26
N VAL A 781 3.78 -33.40 18.14
CA VAL A 781 4.65 -32.25 17.87
C VAL A 781 5.70 -32.67 16.86
N HIS A 782 5.77 -31.94 15.74
CA HIS A 782 6.80 -32.14 14.73
C HIS A 782 8.02 -31.26 15.04
N PHE A 783 9.22 -31.68 14.61
CA PHE A 783 10.46 -30.90 14.81
C PHE A 783 10.32 -29.44 14.33
N ILE A 784 9.64 -29.21 13.20
CA ILE A 784 9.40 -27.88 12.67
C ILE A 784 8.61 -26.97 13.63
N ASN A 785 7.68 -27.52 14.41
CA ASN A 785 6.93 -26.75 15.41
C ASN A 785 7.85 -26.30 16.54
N ILE A 786 8.74 -27.18 17.01
CA ILE A 786 9.72 -26.85 18.06
C ILE A 786 10.71 -25.81 17.54
N ALA A 787 11.22 -25.97 16.32
CA ALA A 787 12.12 -25.02 15.70
C ALA A 787 11.49 -23.63 15.56
N LEU A 788 10.23 -23.55 15.11
CA LEU A 788 9.49 -22.29 15.04
C LEU A 788 9.20 -21.70 16.43
N MET A 789 8.88 -22.52 17.41
CA MET A 789 8.67 -22.07 18.79
C MET A 789 9.95 -21.43 19.37
N VAL A 790 11.10 -22.09 19.22
CA VAL A 790 12.40 -21.56 19.64
C VAL A 790 12.75 -20.30 18.88
N LEU A 791 12.47 -20.25 17.56
CA LEU A 791 12.68 -19.06 16.75
C LEU A 791 11.87 -17.87 17.26
N VAL A 792 10.56 -18.04 17.51
CA VAL A 792 9.68 -16.98 18.03
C VAL A 792 10.20 -16.47 19.37
N LEU A 793 10.54 -17.37 20.30
CA LEU A 793 11.08 -16.99 21.61
C LEU A 793 12.43 -16.27 21.49
N GLY A 794 13.29 -16.72 20.56
CA GLY A 794 14.55 -16.05 20.25
C GLY A 794 14.35 -14.64 19.74
N ILE A 795 13.48 -14.45 18.74
CA ILE A 795 13.15 -13.12 18.18
C ILE A 795 12.55 -12.21 19.27
N PHE A 796 11.61 -12.72 20.06
CA PHE A 796 11.00 -11.96 21.16
C PHE A 796 12.03 -11.49 22.20
N TYR A 797 13.09 -12.27 22.44
CA TYR A 797 14.17 -11.89 23.34
C TYR A 797 15.01 -10.74 22.76
N ILE A 798 15.39 -10.82 21.49
CA ILE A 798 16.30 -9.86 20.82
C ILE A 798 15.63 -8.59 20.26
N GLN A 799 14.30 -8.54 20.17
CA GLN A 799 13.56 -7.38 19.66
C GLN A 799 13.85 -6.08 20.44
N PRO A 800 13.69 -4.90 19.81
CA PRO A 800 13.75 -3.61 20.49
C PRO A 800 12.78 -3.55 21.68
N LYS A 801 13.22 -2.97 22.80
CA LYS A 801 12.39 -2.79 24.01
C LYS A 801 11.55 -1.51 23.98
N SER A 802 11.93 -0.56 23.13
CA SER A 802 11.22 0.71 22.89
C SER A 802 11.51 1.16 21.46
N PHE A 803 10.61 1.94 20.87
CA PHE A 803 10.89 2.61 19.60
C PHE A 803 11.71 3.89 19.80
N ASP A 804 12.61 4.18 18.87
CA ASP A 804 13.15 5.54 18.70
C ASP A 804 12.09 6.44 18.03
N TYR A 805 11.31 7.12 18.86
CA TYR A 805 10.31 8.08 18.39
C TYR A 805 10.91 9.25 17.61
N SER A 806 12.19 9.59 17.80
CA SER A 806 12.84 10.64 17.00
C SER A 806 13.05 10.18 15.56
N ALA A 807 13.37 8.90 15.35
CA ALA A 807 13.45 8.32 14.01
C ALA A 807 12.05 8.23 13.36
N LEU A 808 11.06 7.70 14.09
CA LEU A 808 9.68 7.54 13.59
C LEU A 808 9.02 8.87 13.24
N ALA A 809 9.16 9.89 14.08
CA ALA A 809 8.53 11.19 13.90
C ALA A 809 9.36 12.17 13.05
N SER A 810 10.37 11.69 12.33
CA SER A 810 11.24 12.55 11.50
C SER A 810 10.55 13.21 10.30
N GLY A 811 9.32 12.83 9.94
CA GLY A 811 8.57 13.47 8.84
C GLY A 811 9.16 13.29 7.43
N ALA A 812 10.19 12.45 7.30
CA ALA A 812 10.91 12.25 6.03
C ALA A 812 10.02 11.70 4.89
N ASN A 813 8.91 11.06 5.25
CA ASN A 813 7.91 10.51 4.34
C ASN A 813 7.09 11.55 3.59
N VAL A 814 6.99 12.78 4.09
CA VAL A 814 6.21 13.84 3.44
C VAL A 814 6.99 14.40 2.25
N TYR A 815 8.25 14.78 2.49
CA TYR A 815 9.10 15.48 1.51
C TYR A 815 10.20 14.62 0.89
N PHE A 816 10.33 13.35 1.30
CA PHE A 816 11.37 12.41 0.87
C PHE A 816 12.77 12.94 1.17
N ALA A 817 12.91 13.67 2.28
CA ALA A 817 14.13 14.34 2.69
C ALA A 817 14.27 14.30 4.21
N PRO A 818 15.50 14.22 4.75
CA PRO A 818 15.72 14.23 6.20
C PRO A 818 15.22 15.55 6.79
N GLN A 819 14.36 15.48 7.81
CA GLN A 819 13.97 16.63 8.64
C GLN A 819 14.65 16.44 10.00
N ASN A 820 15.77 17.12 10.24
CA ASN A 820 16.54 16.95 11.47
C ASN A 820 16.10 18.00 12.50
N GLU A 821 14.91 17.82 13.05
CA GLU A 821 14.24 18.83 13.90
C GLU A 821 14.72 18.79 15.36
N GLY A 822 15.46 17.76 15.77
CA GLY A 822 15.95 17.58 17.14
C GLY A 822 15.58 16.22 17.75
N LYS A 823 15.55 16.14 19.09
CA LYS A 823 15.19 14.91 19.82
C LYS A 823 13.78 15.01 20.39
N VAL A 824 13.00 13.92 20.30
CA VAL A 824 11.70 13.81 20.97
C VAL A 824 11.91 13.82 22.48
N ILE A 825 11.23 14.74 23.17
CA ILE A 825 11.27 14.88 24.64
C ILE A 825 9.97 14.42 25.31
N ASP A 826 8.87 14.37 24.57
CA ASP A 826 7.57 13.87 25.02
C ASP A 826 6.74 13.42 23.82
N TYR A 827 5.84 12.46 24.02
CA TYR A 827 5.01 11.92 22.95
C TYR A 827 3.70 11.35 23.48
N ALA A 828 2.77 11.19 22.56
CA ALA A 828 1.49 10.55 22.80
C ALA A 828 1.06 9.75 21.57
N GLU A 829 0.46 8.59 21.83
CA GLU A 829 -0.15 7.74 20.82
C GLU A 829 -1.65 7.68 21.06
N SER A 830 -2.41 8.19 20.11
CA SER A 830 -3.87 8.03 20.10
C SER A 830 -4.37 7.87 18.70
N ILE A 831 -5.60 7.42 18.59
CA ILE A 831 -6.18 7.12 17.29
C ILE A 831 -6.59 8.38 16.53
N ASP A 832 -7.06 9.40 17.25
CA ASP A 832 -7.42 10.71 16.70
C ASP A 832 -6.17 11.59 16.47
N GLY A 833 -5.17 11.49 17.35
CA GLY A 833 -3.93 12.27 17.27
C GLY A 833 -2.78 11.60 16.51
N GLY A 834 -2.92 10.34 16.10
CA GLY A 834 -1.81 9.56 15.57
C GLY A 834 -0.64 9.49 16.56
N LEU A 835 0.56 9.75 16.08
CA LEU A 835 1.75 10.01 16.90
C LEU A 835 1.95 11.52 17.05
N THR A 836 1.57 12.09 18.19
CA THR A 836 1.86 13.49 18.54
C THR A 836 3.16 13.55 19.33
N THR A 837 4.10 14.40 18.93
CA THR A 837 5.43 14.50 19.56
C THR A 837 5.82 15.94 19.82
N VAL A 838 6.57 16.15 20.91
CA VAL A 838 7.28 17.40 21.18
C VAL A 838 8.76 17.14 20.99
N ILE A 839 9.35 17.85 20.04
CA ILE A 839 10.78 17.81 19.75
C ILE A 839 11.46 19.01 20.40
N PHE A 840 12.66 18.80 20.96
CA PHE A 840 13.55 19.87 21.38
C PHE A 840 14.72 20.01 20.41
N ASN A 841 14.78 21.13 19.70
CA ASN A 841 15.90 21.53 18.88
C ASN A 841 16.93 22.25 19.76
N LYS A 842 18.10 21.61 19.98
CA LYS A 842 19.15 22.17 20.82
C LYS A 842 19.83 23.41 20.21
N GLU A 843 20.02 23.42 18.89
CA GLU A 843 20.74 24.50 18.18
C GLU A 843 19.98 25.82 18.27
N HIS A 844 18.66 25.77 18.11
CA HIS A 844 17.81 26.95 18.19
C HIS A 844 17.19 27.16 19.57
N SER A 845 17.32 26.20 20.50
CA SER A 845 16.65 26.20 21.80
C SER A 845 15.12 26.34 21.69
N VAL A 846 14.53 25.70 20.68
CA VAL A 846 13.10 25.76 20.33
C VAL A 846 12.45 24.40 20.56
N LYS A 847 11.23 24.41 21.10
CA LYS A 847 10.34 23.25 21.14
C LYS A 847 9.42 23.28 19.94
N ILE A 848 9.23 22.13 19.31
CA ILE A 848 8.44 21.96 18.09
C ILE A 848 7.36 20.90 18.36
N LEU A 849 6.12 21.22 18.02
CA LEU A 849 4.98 20.30 18.09
C LEU A 849 4.77 19.67 16.72
N LEU A 850 4.82 18.34 16.66
CA LEU A 850 4.56 17.56 15.45
C LEU A 850 3.41 16.57 15.65
N THR A 851 2.69 16.30 14.58
CA THR A 851 1.71 15.21 14.48
C THR A 851 2.07 14.35 13.27
N ASN A 852 2.33 13.06 13.47
CA ASN A 852 2.80 12.13 12.43
C ASN A 852 4.03 12.66 11.67
N GLY A 853 4.96 13.30 12.39
CA GLY A 853 6.15 13.92 11.82
C GLY A 853 5.91 15.21 11.03
N LYS A 854 4.67 15.72 10.99
CA LYS A 854 4.34 17.00 10.35
C LYS A 854 4.26 18.14 11.37
N PHE A 855 4.91 19.25 11.04
CA PHE A 855 4.91 20.50 11.81
C PHE A 855 3.51 21.05 12.07
N GLN A 856 3.20 21.30 13.35
CA GLN A 856 1.97 21.97 13.80
C GLN A 856 2.24 23.34 14.47
N GLY A 857 3.50 23.65 14.81
CA GLY A 857 3.91 24.91 15.41
C GLY A 857 5.14 24.77 16.31
N ASN A 858 5.75 25.89 16.69
CA ASN A 858 6.88 25.93 17.62
C ASN A 858 6.84 27.18 18.53
N ASN A 859 7.79 27.30 19.46
CA ASN A 859 7.89 28.47 20.36
C ASN A 859 8.99 29.47 19.96
N ALA A 860 9.43 29.48 18.70
CA ALA A 860 10.42 30.43 18.21
C ALA A 860 9.82 31.85 18.13
N LEU A 861 10.34 32.76 18.96
CA LEU A 861 9.83 34.14 19.05
C LEU A 861 9.98 34.92 17.74
N LYS A 862 11.02 34.64 16.95
CA LYS A 862 11.23 35.25 15.62
C LYS A 862 10.72 34.31 14.53
N GLY A 863 9.99 34.87 13.56
CA GLY A 863 9.40 34.08 12.48
C GLY A 863 8.07 33.45 12.89
N GLU A 864 8.10 32.25 13.48
CA GLU A 864 6.89 31.45 13.70
C GLU A 864 5.88 32.11 14.64
N MET A 865 6.29 32.53 15.84
CA MET A 865 5.36 33.16 16.78
C MET A 865 4.87 34.53 16.30
N GLN A 866 5.67 35.26 15.51
CA GLN A 866 5.22 36.48 14.86
C GLN A 866 4.12 36.18 13.83
N ALA A 867 4.29 35.10 13.06
CA ALA A 867 3.32 34.66 12.07
C ALA A 867 2.02 34.19 12.74
N GLN A 868 2.08 33.24 13.68
CA GLN A 868 0.89 32.73 14.41
C GLN A 868 0.13 33.85 15.14
N THR A 869 0.84 34.78 15.76
CA THR A 869 0.20 35.95 16.38
C THR A 869 -0.49 36.83 15.32
N GLY A 870 0.16 37.05 14.17
CA GLY A 870 -0.44 37.77 13.05
C GLY A 870 -1.70 37.08 12.49
N PHE A 871 -1.73 35.74 12.42
CA PHE A 871 -2.90 34.97 11.98
C PHE A 871 -4.10 35.25 12.87
N ALA A 872 -3.88 35.25 14.18
CA ALA A 872 -4.90 35.50 15.19
C ALA A 872 -5.36 36.97 15.23
N LEU A 873 -4.47 37.92 14.90
CA LEU A 873 -4.79 39.35 14.86
C LEU A 873 -5.55 39.77 13.59
N ALA A 874 -5.30 39.13 12.45
CA ALA A 874 -5.94 39.46 11.17
C ALA A 874 -7.48 39.55 11.23
N PRO A 875 -8.24 38.58 11.78
CA PRO A 875 -9.70 38.70 11.86
C PRO A 875 -10.18 39.85 12.75
N LEU A 876 -9.38 40.26 13.74
CA LEU A 876 -9.73 41.36 14.65
C LEU A 876 -9.72 42.72 13.96
N LEU A 877 -9.12 42.82 12.77
CA LEU A 877 -9.21 43.99 11.89
C LEU A 877 -10.57 44.14 11.23
N HIS A 878 -11.43 43.13 11.33
CA HIS A 878 -12.73 43.11 10.69
C HIS A 878 -13.88 43.19 11.71
N THR A 879 -13.62 42.97 12.99
CA THR A 879 -14.68 42.96 14.02
C THR A 879 -14.20 43.50 15.37
N ASP A 880 -15.06 44.28 16.01
CA ASP A 880 -14.95 44.77 17.39
C ASP A 880 -15.86 44.00 18.36
N ALA A 881 -16.67 43.05 17.86
CA ALA A 881 -17.51 42.20 18.69
C ALA A 881 -16.66 41.18 19.47
N ARG A 882 -16.94 41.03 20.78
CA ARG A 882 -16.15 40.22 21.73
C ARG A 882 -17.03 39.36 22.63
N GLU A 883 -18.15 38.84 22.12
CA GLU A 883 -19.07 38.03 22.93
C GLU A 883 -18.75 36.53 22.86
N ARG A 884 -18.63 35.97 21.65
CA ARG A 884 -18.31 34.54 21.44
C ARG A 884 -17.39 34.34 20.26
N ALA A 885 -16.29 33.64 20.50
CA ALA A 885 -15.42 33.12 19.45
C ALA A 885 -15.39 31.59 19.46
N LEU A 886 -15.15 30.99 18.29
CA LEU A 886 -14.85 29.58 18.11
C LEU A 886 -13.48 29.45 17.45
N VAL A 887 -12.62 28.58 17.98
CA VAL A 887 -11.35 28.19 17.34
C VAL A 887 -11.39 26.69 17.05
N ILE A 888 -11.29 26.33 15.77
CA ILE A 888 -11.16 24.94 15.32
C ILE A 888 -9.68 24.67 14.99
N GLY A 889 -9.07 23.79 15.77
CA GLY A 889 -7.63 23.51 15.77
C GLY A 889 -6.90 24.29 16.86
N TYR A 890 -6.29 23.58 17.81
CA TYR A 890 -5.60 24.20 18.96
C TYR A 890 -4.12 24.46 18.68
N GLY A 891 -3.42 23.51 18.05
CA GLY A 891 -1.99 23.62 17.77
C GLY A 891 -1.17 23.91 19.04
N THR A 892 -0.36 24.96 19.02
CA THR A 892 0.40 25.44 20.20
C THR A 892 -0.47 26.20 21.22
N GLY A 893 -1.69 26.57 20.84
CA GLY A 893 -2.63 27.39 21.63
C GLY A 893 -2.46 28.91 21.47
N ALA A 894 -1.62 29.37 20.53
CA ALA A 894 -1.34 30.79 20.31
C ALA A 894 -2.61 31.60 19.98
N THR A 895 -3.36 31.20 18.97
CA THR A 895 -4.58 31.92 18.52
C THR A 895 -5.65 31.96 19.59
N SER A 896 -5.88 30.84 20.27
CA SER A 896 -6.82 30.79 21.40
C SER A 896 -6.43 31.77 22.51
N ARG A 897 -5.13 31.90 22.82
CA ARG A 897 -4.65 32.90 23.78
C ARG A 897 -4.90 34.32 23.29
N VAL A 898 -4.55 34.64 22.04
CA VAL A 898 -4.75 35.98 21.49
C VAL A 898 -6.21 36.38 21.61
N LEU A 899 -7.15 35.54 21.14
CA LEU A 899 -8.58 35.83 21.22
C LEU A 899 -9.08 35.98 22.66
N ASN A 900 -8.60 35.16 23.60
CA ASN A 900 -8.92 35.34 25.01
C ASN A 900 -8.42 36.69 25.56
N GLU A 901 -7.17 37.07 25.27
CA GLU A 901 -6.55 38.30 25.76
C GLU A 901 -7.07 39.57 25.07
N THR A 902 -7.67 39.47 23.88
CA THR A 902 -8.44 40.57 23.25
C THR A 902 -9.75 40.87 23.98
N GLY A 903 -10.22 39.97 24.86
CA GLY A 903 -11.39 40.21 25.72
C GLY A 903 -12.68 39.53 25.28
N PHE A 904 -12.63 38.45 24.51
CA PHE A 904 -13.83 37.63 24.22
C PHE A 904 -14.43 37.05 25.51
N LYS A 905 -15.73 37.26 25.74
CA LYS A 905 -16.44 36.77 26.95
C LYS A 905 -16.49 35.25 27.04
N ASN A 906 -16.73 34.59 25.90
CA ASN A 906 -16.67 33.14 25.80
C ASN A 906 -15.84 32.74 24.58
N LEU A 907 -15.04 31.71 24.73
CA LEU A 907 -14.27 31.11 23.64
C LEU A 907 -14.41 29.59 23.70
N ASP A 908 -15.01 29.03 22.66
CA ASP A 908 -15.09 27.59 22.45
C ASP A 908 -13.86 27.16 21.62
N ILE A 909 -13.12 26.17 22.11
CA ILE A 909 -11.94 25.59 21.46
C ILE A 909 -12.30 24.16 21.08
N VAL A 910 -12.13 23.80 19.81
CA VAL A 910 -12.44 22.47 19.30
C VAL A 910 -11.22 21.90 18.61
N ASP A 911 -10.76 20.75 19.06
CA ASP A 911 -9.67 20.00 18.42
C ASP A 911 -10.05 18.52 18.36
N LEU A 912 -9.61 17.84 17.30
CA LEU A 912 -9.87 16.41 17.13
C LEU A 912 -9.07 15.58 18.16
N SER A 913 -7.88 16.06 18.56
CA SER A 913 -6.93 15.32 19.37
C SER A 913 -6.77 15.90 20.77
N SER A 914 -7.09 15.09 21.78
CA SER A 914 -6.76 15.41 23.17
C SER A 914 -5.25 15.50 23.45
N ASP A 915 -4.43 14.81 22.64
CA ASP A 915 -2.98 14.81 22.82
C ASP A 915 -2.34 16.15 22.44
N ILE A 916 -2.85 16.80 21.38
CA ILE A 916 -2.41 18.14 20.99
C ILE A 916 -2.65 19.11 22.14
N VAL A 917 -3.86 19.13 22.70
CA VAL A 917 -4.22 20.01 23.83
C VAL A 917 -3.34 19.73 25.05
N ARG A 918 -3.17 18.46 25.43
CA ARG A 918 -2.36 18.06 26.60
C ARG A 918 -0.90 18.48 26.44
N LEU A 919 -0.26 18.11 25.32
CA LEU A 919 1.15 18.39 25.09
C LEU A 919 1.41 19.89 24.88
N ALA A 920 0.50 20.61 24.24
CA ALA A 920 0.59 22.07 24.11
C ALA A 920 0.51 22.78 25.47
N ASN A 921 -0.45 22.42 26.33
CA ASN A 921 -0.55 22.99 27.68
C ASN A 921 0.68 22.68 28.55
N GLN A 922 1.30 21.51 28.37
CA GLN A 922 2.45 21.08 29.15
C GLN A 922 3.75 21.75 28.68
N HIS A 923 3.99 21.79 27.36
CA HIS A 923 5.28 22.20 26.81
C HIS A 923 5.34 23.61 26.25
N PHE A 924 4.18 24.17 25.88
CA PHE A 924 4.02 25.49 25.25
C PHE A 924 3.24 26.46 26.16
N PHE A 925 3.20 26.22 27.47
CA PHE A 925 2.49 27.08 28.44
C PHE A 925 2.95 28.55 28.41
N THR A 926 4.20 28.84 28.02
CA THR A 926 4.69 30.21 27.86
C THR A 926 4.04 30.93 26.67
N ILE A 927 3.63 30.15 25.66
CA ILE A 927 2.94 30.64 24.47
C ILE A 927 1.45 30.73 24.72
N ASN A 928 0.80 29.67 25.22
CA ASN A 928 -0.66 29.62 25.34
C ASN A 928 -1.22 30.05 26.70
N GLN A 929 -0.39 30.21 27.73
CA GLN A 929 -0.79 30.57 29.10
C GLN A 929 -1.90 29.65 29.66
N ARG A 930 -1.91 28.38 29.24
CA ARG A 930 -2.94 27.38 29.55
C ARG A 930 -4.35 27.93 29.38
N VAL A 931 -4.59 28.61 28.25
CA VAL A 931 -5.87 29.28 27.96
C VAL A 931 -7.08 28.36 28.14
N THR A 932 -6.93 27.06 27.88
CA THR A 932 -7.97 26.03 28.07
C THR A 932 -8.44 25.87 29.53
N GLU A 933 -7.66 26.33 30.52
CA GLU A 933 -8.00 26.29 31.95
C GLU A 933 -8.64 27.61 32.45
N LYS A 934 -8.74 28.64 31.59
CA LYS A 934 -9.26 29.96 31.99
C LYS A 934 -10.79 29.99 32.02
N LYS A 935 -11.35 30.90 32.84
CA LYS A 935 -12.80 31.13 32.92
C LYS A 935 -13.34 31.66 31.58
N GLY A 936 -14.51 31.17 31.18
CA GLY A 936 -15.14 31.55 29.91
C GLY A 936 -14.61 30.76 28.71
N ILE A 937 -13.71 29.80 28.94
CA ILE A 937 -13.17 28.92 27.91
C ILE A 937 -13.79 27.54 28.05
N ALA A 938 -14.25 26.97 26.94
CA ALA A 938 -14.69 25.58 26.89
C ALA A 938 -13.91 24.85 25.81
N THR A 939 -13.36 23.68 26.13
CA THR A 939 -12.57 22.87 25.20
C THR A 939 -13.30 21.57 24.91
N TYR A 940 -13.51 21.26 23.64
CA TYR A 940 -14.19 20.05 23.19
C TYR A 940 -13.24 19.21 22.33
N ILE A 941 -13.12 17.93 22.67
CA ILE A 941 -12.36 16.97 21.88
C ILE A 941 -13.33 16.30 20.90
N THR A 942 -13.43 16.85 19.70
CA THR A 942 -14.36 16.40 18.66
C THR A 942 -13.98 16.98 17.30
N ASP A 943 -14.55 16.42 16.25
CA ASP A 943 -14.50 16.99 14.90
C ASP A 943 -15.16 18.39 14.86
N GLY A 944 -14.43 19.38 14.32
CA GLY A 944 -14.87 20.79 14.27
C GLY A 944 -16.09 21.03 13.39
N ARG A 945 -16.23 20.27 12.29
CA ARG A 945 -17.40 20.33 11.43
C ARG A 945 -18.63 19.76 12.12
N ASN A 946 -18.51 18.62 12.81
CA ASN A 946 -19.58 18.01 13.59
C ASN A 946 -19.99 18.90 14.76
N TYR A 947 -19.04 19.55 15.43
CA TYR A 947 -19.35 20.55 16.45
C TYR A 947 -20.24 21.67 15.90
N LEU A 948 -19.88 22.24 14.75
CA LEU A 948 -20.69 23.27 14.09
C LEU A 948 -22.05 22.74 13.62
N LEU A 949 -22.16 21.46 13.25
CA LEU A 949 -23.45 20.84 12.90
C LEU A 949 -24.40 20.78 14.10
N LEU A 950 -23.88 20.45 15.29
CA LEU A 950 -24.69 20.16 16.48
C LEU A 950 -24.91 21.36 17.41
N THR A 951 -24.01 22.34 17.40
CA THR A 951 -24.12 23.50 18.29
C THR A 951 -25.30 24.40 17.90
N ASP A 952 -26.04 24.91 18.88
CA ASP A 952 -27.08 25.93 18.70
C ASP A 952 -26.52 27.36 18.83
N LYS A 953 -25.24 27.49 19.21
CA LYS A 953 -24.57 28.77 19.42
C LYS A 953 -24.29 29.48 18.09
N SER A 954 -24.32 30.81 18.15
CA SER A 954 -23.83 31.71 17.10
C SER A 954 -22.58 32.47 17.56
N TYR A 955 -21.65 32.72 16.65
CA TYR A 955 -20.34 33.29 16.94
C TYR A 955 -20.13 34.64 16.25
N ASP A 956 -19.40 35.53 16.91
CA ASP A 956 -18.89 36.76 16.30
C ASP A 956 -17.67 36.47 15.41
N LEU A 957 -16.88 35.47 15.80
CA LEU A 957 -15.68 35.03 15.10
C LEU A 957 -15.58 33.51 15.11
N ILE A 958 -15.41 32.90 13.94
CA ILE A 958 -14.98 31.50 13.80
C ILE A 958 -13.59 31.52 13.17
N GLY A 959 -12.58 31.03 13.88
CA GLY A 959 -11.21 30.85 13.39
C GLY A 959 -10.89 29.38 13.15
N LEU A 960 -10.18 29.10 12.07
CA LEU A 960 -9.74 27.76 11.68
C LEU A 960 -8.24 27.72 11.43
N GLU A 961 -7.55 26.95 12.26
CA GLU A 961 -6.10 26.72 12.18
C GLU A 961 -5.83 25.23 12.35
N ILE A 962 -6.20 24.47 11.33
CA ILE A 962 -6.01 23.03 11.26
C ILE A 962 -4.73 22.68 10.49
N THR A 963 -4.38 21.39 10.51
CA THR A 963 -3.24 20.87 9.75
C THR A 963 -3.42 21.01 8.23
N SER A 964 -2.40 20.66 7.45
CA SER A 964 -2.43 20.77 5.98
C SER A 964 -3.62 20.04 5.33
N ILE A 965 -4.21 20.64 4.29
CA ILE A 965 -5.41 20.17 3.56
C ILE A 965 -5.30 18.72 3.04
N TRP A 966 -4.08 18.28 2.72
CA TRP A 966 -3.83 16.95 2.15
C TRP A 966 -3.97 15.79 3.14
N PHE A 967 -4.11 16.07 4.45
CA PHE A 967 -4.47 15.05 5.43
C PHE A 967 -5.88 14.52 5.12
N ALA A 968 -6.06 13.20 5.13
CA ALA A 968 -7.36 12.60 4.89
C ALA A 968 -8.42 13.20 5.84
N GLY A 969 -9.56 13.62 5.28
CA GLY A 969 -10.65 14.27 6.01
C GLY A 969 -10.52 15.79 6.22
N ALA A 970 -9.32 16.37 6.17
CA ALA A 970 -9.12 17.82 6.42
C ALA A 970 -9.76 18.70 5.33
N ALA A 971 -9.77 18.23 4.07
CA ALA A 971 -10.40 18.94 2.96
C ALA A 971 -11.90 19.21 3.15
N SER A 972 -12.59 18.43 3.98
CA SER A 972 -14.02 18.63 4.28
C SER A 972 -14.32 19.96 4.99
N LEU A 973 -13.30 20.62 5.56
CA LEU A 973 -13.36 21.95 6.16
C LEU A 973 -13.07 23.09 5.15
N TYR A 974 -12.83 22.76 3.88
CA TYR A 974 -12.58 23.71 2.78
C TYR A 974 -13.61 23.59 1.65
N ASN A 975 -14.65 22.76 1.85
CA ASN A 975 -15.73 22.58 0.89
C ASN A 975 -16.83 23.62 1.07
N GLN A 976 -17.59 23.87 -0.01
CA GLN A 976 -18.74 24.77 -0.01
C GLN A 976 -19.72 24.47 1.14
N GLU A 977 -20.05 23.19 1.37
CA GLU A 977 -21.01 22.78 2.40
C GLU A 977 -20.54 23.15 3.81
N PHE A 978 -19.23 23.13 4.05
CA PHE A 978 -18.66 23.60 5.31
C PHE A 978 -18.76 25.12 5.44
N TYR A 979 -18.43 25.89 4.39
CA TYR A 979 -18.57 27.35 4.44
C TYR A 979 -20.04 27.77 4.62
N ALA A 980 -20.99 27.07 4.01
CA ALA A 980 -22.41 27.28 4.20
C ALA A 980 -22.84 26.97 5.66
N LEU A 981 -22.26 25.93 6.26
CA LEU A 981 -22.45 25.62 7.68
C LEU A 981 -21.87 26.71 8.59
N ALA A 982 -20.63 27.12 8.39
CA ALA A 982 -19.97 28.16 9.17
C ALA A 982 -20.74 29.49 9.09
N LYS A 983 -21.16 29.89 7.88
CA LYS A 983 -22.01 31.06 7.64
C LYS A 983 -23.30 31.04 8.44
N ARG A 984 -23.98 29.89 8.56
CA ARG A 984 -25.21 29.74 9.38
C ARG A 984 -24.96 29.84 10.88
N LYS A 985 -23.72 29.61 11.33
CA LYS A 985 -23.32 29.70 12.75
C LYS A 985 -22.61 31.00 13.10
N LEU A 986 -22.36 31.88 12.13
CA LEU A 986 -21.95 33.25 12.38
C LEU A 986 -23.18 34.13 12.65
N LYS A 987 -23.00 35.16 13.47
CA LYS A 987 -23.93 36.29 13.52
C LYS A 987 -23.93 37.02 12.17
N LEU A 988 -24.93 37.87 11.93
CA LEU A 988 -25.07 38.62 10.66
C LEU A 988 -23.81 39.43 10.31
N ASP A 989 -23.17 39.98 11.33
CA ASP A 989 -21.95 40.79 11.29
C ASP A 989 -20.69 40.00 11.68
N GLY A 990 -20.80 38.66 11.74
CA GLY A 990 -19.73 37.76 12.13
C GLY A 990 -18.66 37.59 11.06
N VAL A 991 -17.49 37.15 11.51
CA VAL A 991 -16.29 37.01 10.67
C VAL A 991 -15.79 35.56 10.72
N LEU A 992 -15.45 35.01 9.55
CA LEU A 992 -14.71 33.75 9.40
C LEU A 992 -13.23 34.07 9.18
N GLN A 993 -12.34 33.35 9.85
CA GLN A 993 -10.91 33.28 9.54
C GLN A 993 -10.50 31.85 9.25
N GLN A 994 -9.72 31.66 8.19
CA GLN A 994 -9.22 30.35 7.78
C GLN A 994 -7.77 30.45 7.33
N TRP A 995 -6.90 29.61 7.90
CA TRP A 995 -5.54 29.42 7.41
C TRP A 995 -5.53 28.62 6.10
N VAL A 996 -4.69 29.03 5.14
CA VAL A 996 -4.45 28.31 3.88
C VAL A 996 -2.96 28.29 3.54
N GLN A 997 -2.48 27.11 3.13
CA GLN A 997 -1.08 26.88 2.76
C GLN A 997 -0.79 27.47 1.37
N LEU A 998 0.19 28.39 1.27
CA LEU A 998 0.61 28.97 -0.03
C LEU A 998 1.81 28.26 -0.68
N HIS A 999 2.50 27.41 0.07
CA HIS A 999 3.69 26.65 -0.32
C HIS A 999 3.33 25.15 -0.47
N HIS A 1000 4.02 24.37 -1.30
CA HIS A 1000 3.65 22.98 -1.62
C HIS A 1000 2.20 22.80 -2.09
N THR A 1001 1.67 23.80 -2.79
CA THR A 1001 0.28 23.85 -3.27
C THR A 1001 0.28 24.47 -4.66
N LYS A 1002 -0.54 23.96 -5.58
CA LYS A 1002 -0.66 24.52 -6.93
C LYS A 1002 -1.60 25.73 -6.91
N LEU A 1003 -1.46 26.60 -7.91
CA LEU A 1003 -2.38 27.72 -8.10
C LEU A 1003 -3.85 27.29 -8.22
N ASN A 1004 -4.11 26.15 -8.89
CA ASN A 1004 -5.46 25.60 -9.06
C ASN A 1004 -6.08 25.15 -7.73
N ASP A 1005 -5.26 24.63 -6.80
CA ASP A 1005 -5.73 24.24 -5.48
C ASP A 1005 -6.15 25.49 -4.69
N LEU A 1006 -5.36 26.57 -4.76
CA LEU A 1006 -5.70 27.87 -4.17
C LEU A 1006 -6.94 28.49 -4.80
N LEU A 1007 -7.07 28.41 -6.13
CA LEU A 1007 -8.25 28.84 -6.87
C LEU A 1007 -9.50 28.13 -6.34
N SER A 1008 -9.43 26.82 -6.14
CA SER A 1008 -10.55 26.03 -5.64
C SER A 1008 -10.94 26.41 -4.20
N VAL A 1009 -9.97 26.61 -3.30
CA VAL A 1009 -10.24 27.09 -1.93
C VAL A 1009 -10.92 28.46 -1.95
N LEU A 1010 -10.39 29.40 -2.74
CA LEU A 1010 -10.91 30.77 -2.83
C LEU A 1010 -12.29 30.84 -3.49
N ALA A 1011 -12.52 30.06 -4.55
CA ALA A 1011 -13.83 29.95 -5.18
C ALA A 1011 -14.88 29.37 -4.21
N SER A 1012 -14.49 28.38 -3.41
CA SER A 1012 -15.39 27.71 -2.45
C SER A 1012 -15.81 28.60 -1.29
N VAL A 1013 -14.91 29.43 -0.74
CA VAL A 1013 -15.30 30.39 0.30
C VAL A 1013 -16.12 31.55 -0.30
N ARG A 1014 -15.78 31.99 -1.52
CA ARG A 1014 -16.45 33.10 -2.21
C ARG A 1014 -17.87 32.76 -2.68
N SER A 1015 -18.18 31.48 -2.93
CA SER A 1015 -19.54 31.03 -3.26
C SER A 1015 -20.51 31.22 -2.09
N GLU A 1016 -20.02 31.18 -0.85
CA GLU A 1016 -20.84 31.34 0.35
C GLU A 1016 -20.72 32.73 1.01
N PHE A 1017 -19.56 33.38 0.90
CA PHE A 1017 -19.30 34.70 1.49
C PHE A 1017 -19.15 35.79 0.43
N LYS A 1018 -19.85 36.91 0.60
CA LYS A 1018 -19.83 38.04 -0.34
C LYS A 1018 -18.50 38.80 -0.34
N TYR A 1019 -17.90 38.97 0.84
CA TYR A 1019 -16.66 39.74 1.00
C TYR A 1019 -15.59 38.84 1.58
N VAL A 1020 -14.53 38.63 0.81
CA VAL A 1020 -13.42 37.75 1.16
C VAL A 1020 -12.11 38.49 0.92
N TRP A 1021 -11.25 38.51 1.93
CA TRP A 1021 -9.90 39.03 1.87
C TRP A 1021 -8.90 37.88 2.03
N LEU A 1022 -7.76 37.99 1.35
CA LEU A 1022 -6.62 37.10 1.53
C LEU A 1022 -5.42 37.92 2.01
N TYR A 1023 -4.86 37.55 3.16
CA TYR A 1023 -3.64 38.15 3.71
C TYR A 1023 -2.42 37.23 3.47
N GLU A 1024 -1.23 37.82 3.35
CA GLU A 1024 0.06 37.12 3.44
C GLU A 1024 0.74 37.45 4.76
N ILE A 1025 0.84 36.46 5.64
CA ILE A 1025 1.48 36.62 6.94
C ILE A 1025 2.47 35.47 7.10
N GLY A 1026 3.75 35.77 7.32
CA GLY A 1026 4.78 34.75 7.57
C GLY A 1026 4.92 33.69 6.47
N GLY A 1027 4.66 34.02 5.20
CA GLY A 1027 4.68 33.06 4.09
C GLY A 1027 3.45 32.16 4.00
N GLN A 1028 2.38 32.45 4.76
CA GLN A 1028 1.11 31.73 4.76
C GLN A 1028 -0.04 32.64 4.33
N GLY A 1029 -1.13 32.02 3.86
CA GLY A 1029 -2.35 32.71 3.47
C GLY A 1029 -3.35 32.70 4.62
N ILE A 1030 -3.95 33.85 4.92
CA ILE A 1030 -5.05 33.95 5.90
C ILE A 1030 -6.26 34.52 5.18
N ILE A 1031 -7.29 33.70 5.04
CA ILE A 1031 -8.58 34.10 4.49
C ILE A 1031 -9.39 34.73 5.62
N VAL A 1032 -9.95 35.91 5.38
CA VAL A 1032 -10.95 36.51 6.26
C VAL A 1032 -12.20 36.78 5.43
N ALA A 1033 -13.37 36.31 5.88
CA ALA A 1033 -14.60 36.35 5.11
C ALA A 1033 -15.82 36.77 5.95
N THR A 1034 -16.73 37.53 5.35
CA THR A 1034 -17.98 38.00 5.97
C THR A 1034 -19.03 38.33 4.91
N ASN A 1035 -20.28 38.52 5.33
CA ASN A 1035 -21.37 38.99 4.48
C ASN A 1035 -21.80 40.44 4.78
N ASP A 1036 -21.13 41.08 5.74
CA ASP A 1036 -21.35 42.47 6.12
C ASP A 1036 -20.22 43.36 5.59
N TYR A 1037 -20.55 44.33 4.74
CA TYR A 1037 -19.56 45.22 4.15
C TYR A 1037 -18.90 46.17 5.16
N ASP A 1038 -19.59 46.48 6.27
CA ASP A 1038 -19.08 47.38 7.31
C ASP A 1038 -17.96 46.74 8.14
N ARG A 1039 -17.76 45.42 7.96
CA ARG A 1039 -16.68 44.62 8.53
C ARG A 1039 -15.42 44.59 7.65
N ARG A 1040 -15.25 45.56 6.74
CA ARG A 1040 -14.00 45.78 5.99
C ARG A 1040 -12.85 46.20 6.94
N PRO A 1041 -11.59 45.90 6.59
CA PRO A 1041 -10.46 46.22 7.45
C PRO A 1041 -10.20 47.74 7.46
N GLU A 1042 -10.07 48.32 8.65
CA GLU A 1042 -9.90 49.77 8.84
C GLU A 1042 -8.89 50.08 9.95
N GLN A 1043 -8.25 51.25 9.85
CA GLN A 1043 -7.26 51.73 10.83
C GLN A 1043 -7.81 51.76 12.26
N ARG A 1044 -9.10 52.07 12.45
CA ARG A 1044 -9.74 52.08 13.79
C ARG A 1044 -9.62 50.74 14.52
N TYR A 1045 -9.65 49.62 13.80
CA TYR A 1045 -9.52 48.29 14.42
C TYR A 1045 -8.07 48.03 14.83
N ALA A 1046 -7.10 48.43 14.01
CA ALA A 1046 -5.69 48.36 14.35
C ALA A 1046 -5.37 49.20 15.61
N ASP A 1047 -5.98 50.39 15.73
CA ASP A 1047 -5.84 51.25 16.90
C ASP A 1047 -6.50 50.62 18.14
N LEU A 1048 -7.67 50.01 17.99
CA LEU A 1048 -8.36 49.28 19.07
C LEU A 1048 -7.51 48.12 19.60
N ILE A 1049 -6.94 47.31 18.71
CA ILE A 1049 -6.06 46.18 19.06
C ILE A 1049 -4.82 46.71 19.79
N SER A 1050 -4.16 47.74 19.24
CA SER A 1050 -2.94 48.32 19.81
C SER A 1050 -3.16 48.89 21.22
N ASN A 1051 -4.36 49.41 21.50
CA ASN A 1051 -4.72 49.99 22.79
C ASN A 1051 -5.32 48.97 23.78
N THR A 1052 -5.56 47.72 23.37
CA THR A 1052 -6.14 46.69 24.24
C THR A 1052 -5.11 46.24 25.29
N SER A 1053 -5.39 46.51 26.56
CA SER A 1053 -4.45 46.25 27.66
C SER A 1053 -4.06 44.78 27.82
N GLY A 1054 -4.99 43.86 27.56
CA GLY A 1054 -4.75 42.42 27.61
C GLY A 1054 -3.75 41.92 26.57
N LEU A 1055 -3.61 42.62 25.44
CA LEU A 1055 -2.72 42.21 24.34
C LEU A 1055 -1.27 42.71 24.48
N LYS A 1056 -0.91 43.45 25.53
CA LYS A 1056 0.45 44.03 25.67
C LYS A 1056 1.57 43.00 25.50
N GLU A 1057 1.45 41.83 26.12
CA GLU A 1057 2.46 40.77 26.00
C GLU A 1057 2.42 40.06 24.64
N VAL A 1058 1.23 39.89 24.06
CA VAL A 1058 1.06 39.33 22.70
C VAL A 1058 1.68 40.24 21.65
N LEU A 1059 1.49 41.55 21.76
CA LEU A 1059 2.04 42.53 20.82
C LEU A 1059 3.57 42.63 20.92
N LYS A 1060 4.17 42.36 22.09
CA LYS A 1060 5.63 42.19 22.21
C LYS A 1060 6.14 40.96 21.47
N ILE A 1061 5.36 39.87 21.43
CA ILE A 1061 5.71 38.67 20.66
C ILE A 1061 5.57 38.93 19.15
N TYR A 1062 4.52 39.67 18.75
CA TYR A 1062 4.35 40.08 17.35
C TYR A 1062 5.49 40.99 16.87
N ASP A 1063 5.97 41.88 17.74
CA ASP A 1063 7.14 42.75 17.56
C ASP A 1063 7.06 43.61 16.28
N ARG A 1064 5.83 44.02 15.91
CA ARG A 1064 5.54 44.88 14.76
C ARG A 1064 4.30 45.75 15.03
N PRO A 1065 4.17 46.92 14.39
CA PRO A 1065 2.95 47.71 14.42
C PRO A 1065 1.74 46.93 13.85
N VAL A 1066 0.60 46.96 14.54
CA VAL A 1066 -0.61 46.24 14.10
C VAL A 1066 -1.12 46.74 12.75
N ASN A 1067 -0.96 48.02 12.45
CA ASN A 1067 -1.36 48.62 11.18
C ASN A 1067 -0.57 48.08 9.97
N GLU A 1068 0.58 47.44 10.15
CA GLU A 1068 1.27 46.74 9.07
C GLU A 1068 0.43 45.59 8.50
N LEU A 1069 -0.46 44.98 9.29
CA LEU A 1069 -1.35 43.92 8.82
C LEU A 1069 -2.30 44.39 7.71
N LEU A 1070 -2.69 45.67 7.69
CA LEU A 1070 -3.48 46.24 6.60
C LEU A 1070 -2.71 46.22 5.27
N GLN A 1071 -1.38 46.35 5.32
CA GLN A 1071 -0.51 46.27 4.14
C GLN A 1071 -0.21 44.82 3.73
N LYS A 1072 -0.64 43.84 4.53
CA LYS A 1072 -0.50 42.41 4.23
C LYS A 1072 -1.66 41.83 3.43
N ILE A 1073 -2.68 42.63 3.12
CA ILE A 1073 -3.78 42.21 2.24
C ILE A 1073 -3.22 41.98 0.82
N LEU A 1074 -3.28 40.74 0.36
CA LEU A 1074 -2.96 40.36 -1.02
C LEU A 1074 -4.14 40.56 -1.97
N LEU A 1075 -5.34 40.17 -1.53
CA LEU A 1075 -6.57 40.31 -2.31
C LEU A 1075 -7.67 40.90 -1.43
N GLU A 1076 -8.29 41.96 -1.94
CA GLU A 1076 -9.57 42.51 -1.51
C GLU A 1076 -10.71 41.91 -2.34
N PRO A 1077 -11.99 42.05 -1.92
CA PRO A 1077 -13.14 41.43 -2.59
C PRO A 1077 -13.19 41.65 -4.11
N GLU A 1078 -12.97 42.88 -4.60
CA GLU A 1078 -13.00 43.17 -6.03
C GLU A 1078 -11.81 42.54 -6.79
N SER A 1079 -10.61 42.61 -6.21
CA SER A 1079 -9.43 41.95 -6.79
C SER A 1079 -9.52 40.43 -6.77
N LEU A 1080 -10.16 39.86 -5.75
CA LEU A 1080 -10.44 38.43 -5.67
C LEU A 1080 -11.39 38.01 -6.79
N ASP A 1081 -12.49 38.74 -7.00
CA ASP A 1081 -13.45 38.41 -8.07
C ASP A 1081 -12.77 38.49 -9.45
N ARG A 1082 -11.91 39.48 -9.69
CA ARG A 1082 -11.09 39.56 -10.92
C ARG A 1082 -10.11 38.40 -11.03
N PHE A 1083 -9.45 38.02 -9.94
CA PHE A 1083 -8.52 36.89 -9.90
C PHE A 1083 -9.26 35.59 -10.25
N LEU A 1084 -10.38 35.31 -9.59
CA LEU A 1084 -11.19 34.11 -9.81
C LEU A 1084 -11.63 34.04 -11.27
N LEU A 1085 -12.28 35.09 -11.79
CA LEU A 1085 -12.76 35.14 -13.18
C LEU A 1085 -11.64 34.94 -14.20
N LYS A 1086 -10.45 35.52 -13.97
CA LYS A 1086 -9.35 35.44 -14.92
C LYS A 1086 -8.67 34.08 -14.90
N VAL A 1087 -8.41 33.52 -13.72
CA VAL A 1087 -7.67 32.25 -13.58
C VAL A 1087 -8.58 31.05 -13.90
N SER A 1088 -9.88 31.15 -13.62
CA SER A 1088 -10.87 30.11 -13.96
C SER A 1088 -11.28 30.10 -15.43
N SER A 1089 -10.72 30.99 -16.27
CA SER A 1089 -11.17 31.18 -17.67
C SER A 1089 -12.65 31.56 -17.80
N GLY A 1090 -13.18 32.32 -16.84
CA GLY A 1090 -14.53 32.86 -16.86
C GLY A 1090 -15.59 32.03 -16.11
N ASP A 1091 -15.22 30.88 -15.54
CA ASP A 1091 -16.14 30.00 -14.82
C ASP A 1091 -15.61 29.61 -13.42
N PRO A 1092 -15.72 30.51 -12.41
CA PRO A 1092 -15.30 30.21 -11.05
C PRO A 1092 -16.10 29.07 -10.39
N GLU A 1093 -17.35 28.84 -10.80
CA GLU A 1093 -18.23 27.83 -10.19
C GLU A 1093 -17.72 26.42 -10.45
N ALA A 1094 -17.12 26.17 -11.62
CA ALA A 1094 -16.47 24.89 -11.95
C ALA A 1094 -15.30 24.51 -11.02
N TRP A 1095 -14.78 25.46 -10.22
CA TRP A 1095 -13.66 25.24 -9.30
C TRP A 1095 -14.09 25.10 -7.84
N VAL A 1096 -15.38 25.20 -7.54
CA VAL A 1096 -15.89 25.01 -6.17
C VAL A 1096 -15.66 23.57 -5.73
N SER A 1097 -14.98 23.39 -4.60
CA SER A 1097 -14.79 22.10 -3.93
C SER A 1097 -16.05 21.75 -3.16
N THR A 1098 -16.54 20.52 -3.34
CA THR A 1098 -17.76 20.02 -2.70
C THR A 1098 -17.48 18.70 -1.99
N ASP A 1099 -18.37 18.32 -1.09
CA ASP A 1099 -18.31 17.01 -0.43
C ASP A 1099 -18.43 15.84 -1.43
N ASP A 1100 -19.01 16.06 -2.61
CA ASP A 1100 -19.14 15.04 -3.66
C ASP A 1100 -17.91 14.94 -4.56
N ASN A 1101 -17.33 16.06 -5.02
CA ASN A 1101 -16.26 16.04 -6.03
C ASN A 1101 -14.85 15.71 -5.46
N LEU A 1102 -14.65 15.92 -4.15
CA LEU A 1102 -13.41 15.60 -3.43
C LEU A 1102 -12.13 16.19 -4.04
N TYR A 1103 -12.22 17.31 -4.78
CA TYR A 1103 -11.10 17.87 -5.55
C TYR A 1103 -9.87 18.15 -4.66
N LEU A 1104 -10.07 18.93 -3.59
CA LEU A 1104 -8.98 19.32 -2.69
C LEU A 1104 -8.35 18.12 -1.97
N GLU A 1105 -9.13 17.10 -1.63
CA GLU A 1105 -8.66 15.90 -0.92
C GLU A 1105 -7.68 15.08 -1.77
N TYR A 1106 -7.87 15.06 -3.10
CA TYR A 1106 -7.04 14.28 -4.02
C TYR A 1106 -5.98 15.10 -4.78
N GLU A 1107 -6.17 16.40 -4.98
CA GLU A 1107 -5.16 17.24 -5.65
C GLU A 1107 -4.08 17.77 -4.70
N THR A 1108 -4.43 18.19 -3.48
CA THR A 1108 -3.45 18.76 -2.56
C THR A 1108 -2.33 17.81 -2.12
N PRO A 1109 -2.52 16.47 -1.98
CA PRO A 1109 -1.40 15.55 -1.73
C PRO A 1109 -0.34 15.56 -2.83
N LYS A 1110 -0.73 15.87 -4.09
CA LYS A 1110 0.19 15.97 -5.23
C LYS A 1110 1.10 17.20 -5.12
N GLY A 1111 0.72 18.19 -4.31
CA GLY A 1111 1.55 19.37 -4.01
C GLY A 1111 2.82 19.07 -3.21
N ASN A 1112 2.87 17.94 -2.49
CA ASN A 1112 4.02 17.54 -1.66
C ASN A 1112 5.31 17.27 -2.46
N VAL A 1113 5.22 17.08 -3.78
CA VAL A 1113 6.40 16.93 -4.66
C VAL A 1113 6.99 18.26 -5.13
N LEU A 1114 6.25 19.35 -4.97
CA LEU A 1114 6.69 20.68 -5.35
C LEU A 1114 7.78 21.17 -4.39
N ASP A 1115 8.67 22.02 -4.88
CA ASP A 1115 9.57 22.78 -4.02
C ASP A 1115 8.77 23.87 -3.30
N GLY A 1116 8.80 23.87 -1.97
CA GLY A 1116 8.01 24.79 -1.15
C GLY A 1116 8.31 26.26 -1.42
N ALA A 1117 9.57 26.64 -1.58
CA ALA A 1117 9.96 28.03 -1.80
C ALA A 1117 9.58 28.51 -3.22
N LYS A 1118 9.81 27.67 -4.24
CA LYS A 1118 9.44 27.99 -5.62
C LYS A 1118 7.93 28.06 -5.82
N SER A 1119 7.18 27.12 -5.24
CA SER A 1119 5.71 27.13 -5.30
C SER A 1119 5.13 28.36 -4.60
N LEU A 1120 5.63 28.70 -3.41
CA LEU A 1120 5.26 29.94 -2.71
C LEU A 1120 5.52 31.17 -3.57
N ALA A 1121 6.74 31.31 -4.11
CA ALA A 1121 7.11 32.45 -4.94
C ALA A 1121 6.21 32.57 -6.18
N SER A 1122 5.96 31.45 -6.87
CA SER A 1122 5.10 31.42 -8.06
C SER A 1122 3.64 31.78 -7.74
N ASN A 1123 3.08 31.24 -6.66
CA ASN A 1123 1.72 31.57 -6.23
C ASN A 1123 1.60 33.05 -5.84
N LEU A 1124 2.55 33.57 -5.07
CA LEU A 1124 2.58 34.99 -4.69
C LEU A 1124 2.74 35.91 -5.89
N GLU A 1125 3.62 35.58 -6.84
CA GLU A 1125 3.82 36.36 -8.07
C GLU A 1125 2.51 36.44 -8.88
N MET A 1126 1.78 35.33 -8.98
CA MET A 1126 0.51 35.30 -9.69
C MET A 1126 -0.57 36.09 -8.96
N ILE A 1127 -0.74 35.90 -7.66
CA ILE A 1127 -1.77 36.60 -6.86
C ILE A 1127 -1.52 38.12 -6.86
N LYS A 1128 -0.26 38.56 -6.70
CA LYS A 1128 0.13 39.98 -6.71
C LYS A 1128 -0.13 40.69 -8.04
N LYS A 1129 -0.37 39.97 -9.15
CA LYS A 1129 -0.80 40.62 -10.41
C LYS A 1129 -2.22 41.18 -10.33
N PHE A 1130 -3.01 40.75 -9.34
CA PHE A 1130 -4.41 41.14 -9.17
C PHE A 1130 -4.66 41.97 -7.92
N SER A 1131 -3.67 42.09 -7.01
CA SER A 1131 -3.78 42.92 -5.80
C SER A 1131 -4.20 44.34 -6.14
N ALA A 1132 -5.02 44.95 -5.28
CA ALA A 1132 -5.40 46.36 -5.42
C ALA A 1132 -4.13 47.23 -5.55
N LYS A 1133 -4.12 48.09 -6.57
CA LYS A 1133 -3.09 49.13 -6.72
C LYS A 1133 -3.49 50.37 -5.95
#